data_AF-A0A4Q4Z166-F1
#
_entry.id   AF-A0A4Q4Z166-F1
#
_cell.length_a   1.000
_cell.length_b   1.000
_cell.length_c   1.000
_cell.angle_alpha   90.00
_cell.angle_beta   90.00
_cell.angle_gamma   90.00
#
_symmetry.space_group_name_H-M   'P 1'
#
loop_
_entity.id
_entity.type
_entity.pdbx_description
1 polymer ?
#
loop_
_entity_poly.entity_id
_entity_poly.type
_entity_poly.pdbx_seq_one_letter_code
_entity_poly.pdbx_strand_id
1 'polypeptide(L)'
;MAKVQQLHQAPILARPVSITSTPAAAIDMDVDVDSGRSLISPALNGVKSSSGLQRGDTRTAVIVHGPGQEKIVSVFADVLGKPYRIADSFRGIASGEQDVVLGMSLENAKVDISTRKKTSLVAIHAHCVDLGMPPDTYLSAHCDYEFLYTETQFFRRDLARFLSTTLGQINRHDALMSKPRTYFLSMTFPDVRAALSNIDILTVGADAVELRVDLLKEPLSDGTFAQVPSLSYVGEQVMLLRQRTELPIIFTTRCTRENGQFPMDNPDLYYDYLYRAIQWGVEYVDVELWLPERIRQRLYEQRGNSRIMSAFHDFSGTFKWPSAQAQSIFLESRKYADIVKMIAIINDHNENFELEYFRSKIQGEYPDSPPLSAVNMGETGQFSRTLNKVFTPITHPLLPTIAAPGQMSAAEINAALSLLGQLPKRNIYGITTPFSRIATPYAPFYEKCFNELGLPHNFAVVERQLKGPGCVEGWCNQKAFGGAYLSPPVSFSSLMHNSSFFSRLSNGSGPALTEAARMIAYLGRTAVVLASHADEAASAIYALKALRIRKLYTVGFKTPLVLARGLLVEPFNSLESLQRARMVGDDASPFVIVSALGPEKSNIVGMLVRLFGGSRGSSSSTRKVFLDLADGPRKGDPSVVAEQSGFAAYGVADTAAFTTVETLRLLVGQNVPYSFVRLASGRGVF
;
A
#
# COMPACT_ATOMS: atom_id res chain seq x y z
N MET A 1 -33.27 -11.70 34.26
CA MET A 1 -33.06 -12.89 35.11
C MET A 1 -32.91 -14.10 34.20
N ALA A 2 -31.70 -14.63 34.06
CA ALA A 2 -31.41 -15.80 33.23
C ALA A 2 -30.57 -16.78 34.06
N LYS A 3 -31.02 -18.04 34.08
CA LYS A 3 -30.55 -19.12 34.94
C LYS A 3 -29.18 -19.64 34.50
N VAL A 4 -28.37 -19.97 35.50
CA VAL A 4 -27.11 -20.72 35.42
C VAL A 4 -27.41 -22.21 35.20
N GLN A 5 -26.73 -22.85 34.26
CA GLN A 5 -26.75 -24.30 34.07
C GLN A 5 -25.32 -24.85 34.19
N GLN A 6 -25.11 -25.77 35.13
CA GLN A 6 -23.83 -26.41 35.43
C GLN A 6 -23.53 -27.55 34.43
N LEU A 7 -22.27 -27.64 34.02
CA LEU A 7 -21.73 -28.71 33.16
C LEU A 7 -21.47 -30.00 33.97
N HIS A 8 -22.00 -31.13 33.50
CA HIS A 8 -21.68 -32.47 33.98
C HIS A 8 -20.44 -33.04 33.28
N GLN A 9 -19.66 -33.82 34.03
CA GLN A 9 -18.46 -34.54 33.60
C GLN A 9 -18.78 -35.64 32.58
N ALA A 10 -17.95 -35.78 31.55
CA ALA A 10 -18.00 -36.89 30.59
C ALA A 10 -17.17 -38.10 31.08
N PRO A 11 -17.54 -39.34 30.73
CA PRO A 11 -16.90 -40.56 31.25
C PRO A 11 -15.62 -40.96 30.49
N ILE A 12 -14.76 -41.69 31.20
CA ILE A 12 -13.49 -42.27 30.75
C ILE A 12 -13.77 -43.47 29.83
N LEU A 13 -13.09 -43.55 28.67
CA LEU A 13 -13.09 -44.72 27.79
C LEU A 13 -11.68 -45.29 27.59
N ALA A 14 -11.63 -46.62 27.53
CA ALA A 14 -10.49 -47.50 27.74
C ALA A 14 -9.52 -47.64 26.55
N ARG A 15 -8.28 -48.05 26.87
CA ARG A 15 -7.19 -48.41 25.94
C ARG A 15 -7.49 -49.67 25.11
N PRO A 16 -6.95 -49.76 23.88
CA PRO A 16 -6.65 -51.04 23.26
C PRO A 16 -5.14 -51.37 23.27
N VAL A 17 -4.88 -52.67 23.11
CA VAL A 17 -3.68 -53.47 23.43
C VAL A 17 -2.75 -53.63 22.21
N SER A 18 -1.43 -53.74 22.46
CA SER A 18 -0.38 -54.05 21.48
C SER A 18 -0.44 -55.48 20.95
N ILE A 19 -0.08 -55.67 19.66
CA ILE A 19 0.37 -56.95 19.10
C ILE A 19 1.68 -56.72 18.31
N THR A 20 2.65 -57.58 18.59
CA THR A 20 4.04 -57.65 18.10
C THR A 20 4.19 -58.34 16.73
N SER A 21 5.14 -57.89 15.90
CA SER A 21 6.08 -58.76 15.14
C SER A 21 7.16 -57.96 14.36
N THR A 22 8.40 -58.42 14.47
CA THR A 22 9.71 -58.00 13.88
C THR A 22 10.07 -58.83 12.63
N PRO A 23 11.28 -58.77 12.01
CA PRO A 23 12.22 -57.69 11.64
C PRO A 23 12.80 -57.84 10.18
N ALA A 24 13.68 -56.91 9.74
CA ALA A 24 14.78 -57.00 8.72
C ALA A 24 14.79 -55.76 7.81
N ALA A 25 15.90 -55.17 7.34
CA ALA A 25 17.32 -55.47 7.39
C ALA A 25 18.13 -54.17 7.29
N ALA A 26 19.34 -54.17 7.87
CA ALA A 26 20.36 -53.16 7.65
C ALA A 26 21.13 -53.47 6.36
N ILE A 27 21.47 -52.43 5.59
CA ILE A 27 22.59 -52.45 4.64
C ILE A 27 23.38 -51.18 4.89
N ASP A 28 24.65 -51.40 5.22
CA ASP A 28 25.73 -50.44 5.44
C ASP A 28 26.56 -50.40 4.16
N MET A 29 26.99 -49.23 3.67
CA MET A 29 28.15 -49.09 2.78
C MET A 29 28.72 -47.65 2.83
N ASP A 30 29.86 -47.58 3.50
CA ASP A 30 31.10 -46.83 3.22
C ASP A 30 31.05 -45.51 2.42
N VAL A 31 31.59 -44.47 3.07
CA VAL A 31 32.01 -43.21 2.43
C VAL A 31 33.54 -43.18 2.40
N ASP A 32 34.09 -43.36 1.21
CA ASP A 32 35.50 -43.11 0.89
C ASP A 32 35.78 -41.60 0.87
N VAL A 33 36.90 -41.24 1.50
CA VAL A 33 37.48 -39.90 1.48
C VAL A 33 38.54 -39.87 0.38
N ASP A 34 38.31 -39.09 -0.68
CA ASP A 34 39.42 -38.49 -1.42
C ASP A 34 39.02 -37.15 -2.05
N SER A 35 40.04 -36.41 -2.43
CA SER A 35 40.23 -34.99 -2.18
C SER A 35 40.19 -34.15 -3.47
N GLY A 36 39.82 -32.87 -3.30
CA GLY A 36 40.27 -31.81 -4.19
C GLY A 36 39.42 -31.53 -5.44
N ARG A 37 38.38 -30.69 -5.27
CA ARG A 37 38.05 -29.61 -6.23
C ARG A 37 37.19 -28.55 -5.54
N SER A 38 37.76 -27.35 -5.46
CA SER A 38 37.15 -26.13 -4.96
C SER A 38 35.80 -25.84 -5.64
N LEU A 39 34.71 -26.01 -4.89
CA LEU A 39 33.40 -25.47 -5.23
C LEU A 39 33.11 -24.33 -4.25
N ILE A 40 33.29 -23.12 -4.76
CA ILE A 40 32.89 -21.86 -4.15
C ILE A 40 31.39 -21.97 -3.83
N SER A 41 31.07 -22.06 -2.54
CA SER A 41 29.69 -21.99 -2.05
C SER A 41 29.15 -20.57 -2.31
N PRO A 42 27.92 -20.41 -2.84
CA PRO A 42 27.30 -19.10 -2.93
C PRO A 42 26.89 -18.66 -1.53
N ALA A 43 27.70 -17.79 -0.94
CA ALA A 43 27.40 -17.11 0.30
C ALA A 43 26.22 -16.14 0.11
N LEU A 44 25.36 -16.09 1.14
CA LEU A 44 24.72 -14.88 1.66
C LEU A 44 23.97 -13.99 0.64
N ASN A 45 22.74 -14.39 0.32
CA ASN A 45 21.70 -13.42 -0.02
C ASN A 45 20.77 -13.27 1.19
N GLY A 46 20.91 -12.14 1.89
CA GLY A 46 20.00 -11.72 2.95
C GLY A 46 18.57 -11.69 2.45
N VAL A 47 17.65 -12.11 3.30
CA VAL A 47 16.20 -12.04 3.07
C VAL A 47 15.85 -10.60 2.68
N LYS A 48 15.48 -10.41 1.41
CA LYS A 48 15.02 -9.11 0.89
C LYS A 48 13.74 -8.75 1.64
N SER A 49 13.79 -7.64 2.40
CA SER A 49 12.58 -6.96 2.82
C SER A 49 11.76 -6.65 1.57
N SER A 50 10.57 -7.26 1.45
CA SER A 50 9.67 -7.13 0.29
C SER A 50 9.04 -5.73 0.15
N SER A 51 9.52 -4.75 0.91
CA SER A 51 9.10 -3.33 0.87
C SER A 51 10.24 -2.34 1.12
N GLY A 52 11.51 -2.78 0.99
CA GLY A 52 12.67 -1.91 1.17
C GLY A 52 12.69 -0.76 0.15
N LEU A 53 13.04 0.46 0.60
CA LEU A 53 13.37 1.56 -0.32
C LEU A 53 14.46 1.07 -1.26
N GLN A 54 14.18 1.09 -2.55
CA GLN A 54 15.22 0.89 -3.54
C GLN A 54 16.04 2.17 -3.66
N ARG A 55 17.25 2.05 -4.23
CA ARG A 55 18.10 3.21 -4.54
C ARG A 55 17.36 4.25 -5.40
N GLY A 56 16.31 3.83 -6.12
CA GLY A 56 15.50 4.65 -7.01
C GLY A 56 16.26 5.01 -8.30
N ASP A 57 15.63 5.84 -9.12
CA ASP A 57 16.23 6.44 -10.30
C ASP A 57 17.42 7.33 -9.89
N THR A 58 18.58 7.08 -10.50
CA THR A 58 19.82 7.80 -10.21
C THR A 58 20.02 9.02 -11.12
N ARG A 59 19.13 9.25 -12.08
CA ARG A 59 19.14 10.42 -12.95
C ARG A 59 18.79 11.69 -12.17
N THR A 60 19.32 12.83 -12.62
CA THR A 60 18.94 14.13 -12.07
C THR A 60 17.52 14.48 -12.53
N ALA A 61 16.65 14.81 -11.58
CA ALA A 61 15.27 15.20 -11.86
C ALA A 61 15.20 16.66 -12.29
N VAL A 62 14.60 16.89 -13.46
CA VAL A 62 14.32 18.22 -14.03
C VAL A 62 12.81 18.42 -14.08
N ILE A 63 12.31 19.40 -13.33
CA ILE A 63 10.89 19.73 -13.22
C ILE A 63 10.60 20.90 -14.14
N VAL A 64 9.89 20.62 -15.24
CA VAL A 64 9.44 21.63 -16.19
C VAL A 64 8.14 22.21 -15.68
N HIS A 65 8.09 23.52 -15.45
CA HIS A 65 6.93 24.20 -14.86
C HIS A 65 6.39 25.33 -15.75
N GLY A 66 5.09 25.60 -15.59
CA GLY A 66 4.40 26.70 -16.27
C GLY A 66 4.82 28.10 -15.79
N PRO A 67 4.42 29.16 -16.52
CA PRO A 67 4.58 30.54 -16.08
C PRO A 67 3.94 30.77 -14.71
N GLY A 68 4.66 31.40 -13.79
CA GLY A 68 4.18 31.66 -12.42
C GLY A 68 4.15 30.43 -11.49
N GLN A 69 4.48 29.23 -11.99
CA GLN A 69 4.40 27.97 -11.24
C GLN A 69 5.75 27.51 -10.64
N GLU A 70 6.76 28.38 -10.56
CA GLU A 70 8.12 28.03 -10.10
C GLU A 70 8.14 27.38 -8.70
N LYS A 71 7.19 27.76 -7.84
CA LYS A 71 7.05 27.21 -6.49
C LYS A 71 6.87 25.68 -6.47
N ILE A 72 6.37 25.07 -7.55
CA ILE A 72 6.21 23.61 -7.61
C ILE A 72 7.55 22.88 -7.47
N VAL A 73 8.65 23.49 -7.95
CA VAL A 73 9.99 22.90 -7.92
C VAL A 73 10.44 22.65 -6.48
N SER A 74 10.20 23.61 -5.58
CA SER A 74 10.55 23.45 -4.16
C SER A 74 9.74 22.34 -3.51
N VAL A 75 8.49 22.14 -3.91
CA VAL A 75 7.63 21.07 -3.39
C VAL A 75 8.14 19.69 -3.84
N PHE A 76 8.59 19.55 -5.09
CA PHE A 76 9.26 18.33 -5.56
C PHE A 76 10.55 18.06 -4.78
N ALA A 77 11.38 19.08 -4.59
CA ALA A 77 12.62 19.01 -3.83
C ALA A 77 12.40 18.54 -2.39
N ASP A 78 11.40 19.15 -1.74
CA ASP A 78 10.93 18.80 -0.40
C ASP A 78 10.45 17.35 -0.29
N VAL A 79 9.73 16.83 -1.29
CA VAL A 79 9.26 15.45 -1.31
C VAL A 79 10.41 14.47 -1.59
N LEU A 80 11.42 14.87 -2.36
CA LEU A 80 12.60 14.06 -2.63
C LEU A 80 13.67 14.17 -1.54
N GLY A 81 13.52 15.11 -0.59
CA GLY A 81 14.51 15.37 0.45
C GLY A 81 15.83 15.91 -0.11
N LYS A 82 15.77 16.67 -1.22
CA LYS A 82 16.93 17.22 -1.93
C LYS A 82 16.85 18.75 -1.99
N PRO A 83 17.98 19.47 -2.02
CA PRO A 83 17.99 20.89 -2.41
C PRO A 83 17.50 21.08 -3.86
N TYR A 84 17.13 22.32 -4.20
CA TYR A 84 16.77 22.68 -5.58
C TYR A 84 17.41 23.98 -6.05
N ARG A 85 17.46 24.14 -7.37
CA ARG A 85 17.84 25.38 -8.06
C ARG A 85 17.15 25.45 -9.42
N ILE A 86 17.10 26.64 -10.02
CA ILE A 86 16.60 26.82 -11.38
C ILE A 86 17.75 26.66 -12.40
N ALA A 87 17.44 26.07 -13.54
CA ALA A 87 18.35 25.87 -14.67
C ALA A 87 17.78 26.53 -15.94
N ASP A 88 18.68 27.06 -16.77
CA ASP A 88 18.29 27.83 -17.96
C ASP A 88 18.13 26.97 -19.23
N SER A 89 18.73 25.77 -19.28
CA SER A 89 18.67 24.86 -20.44
C SER A 89 19.06 23.43 -20.05
N PHE A 90 18.65 22.43 -20.84
CA PHE A 90 19.10 21.04 -20.61
C PHE A 90 20.59 20.85 -20.94
N ARG A 91 21.11 21.58 -21.94
CA ARG A 91 22.53 21.55 -22.34
C ARG A 91 23.46 22.09 -21.25
N GLY A 92 23.01 23.04 -20.45
CA GLY A 92 23.78 23.66 -19.36
C GLY A 92 23.88 22.80 -18.09
N ILE A 93 23.16 21.67 -18.00
CA ILE A 93 23.17 20.82 -16.81
C ILE A 93 24.45 19.97 -16.77
N ALA A 94 25.24 20.12 -15.71
CA ALA A 94 26.48 19.38 -15.55
C ALA A 94 26.23 17.91 -15.21
N SER A 95 27.15 17.03 -15.61
CA SER A 95 27.10 15.63 -15.21
C SER A 95 27.47 15.50 -13.73
N GLY A 96 26.62 14.87 -12.91
CA GLY A 96 26.88 14.63 -11.49
C GLY A 96 25.98 15.39 -10.51
N GLU A 97 25.02 16.19 -10.98
CA GLU A 97 24.03 16.89 -10.13
C GLU A 97 22.91 15.96 -9.61
N GLN A 98 23.24 14.73 -9.18
CA GLN A 98 22.25 13.72 -8.78
C GLN A 98 21.55 14.06 -7.45
N ASP A 99 22.18 14.91 -6.63
CA ASP A 99 21.69 15.28 -5.29
C ASP A 99 20.85 16.57 -5.30
N VAL A 100 20.55 17.15 -6.47
CA VAL A 100 19.77 18.39 -6.62
C VAL A 100 18.56 18.15 -7.52
N VAL A 101 17.43 18.79 -7.21
CA VAL A 101 16.26 18.89 -8.10
C VAL A 101 16.37 20.18 -8.92
N LEU A 102 16.28 20.08 -10.23
CA LEU A 102 16.40 21.24 -11.13
C LEU A 102 15.02 21.70 -11.58
N GLY A 103 14.73 22.99 -11.45
CA GLY A 103 13.56 23.62 -12.04
C GLY A 103 13.87 24.24 -13.40
N MET A 104 12.94 24.18 -14.34
CA MET A 104 13.08 24.81 -15.64
C MET A 104 11.73 25.36 -16.13
N SER A 105 11.71 26.59 -16.65
CA SER A 105 10.51 27.12 -17.27
C SER A 105 10.17 26.33 -18.55
N LEU A 106 8.87 26.23 -18.86
CA LEU A 106 8.43 25.52 -20.07
C LEU A 106 9.05 26.09 -21.35
N GLU A 107 9.21 27.43 -21.44
CA GLU A 107 9.80 28.10 -22.60
C GLU A 107 11.28 27.70 -22.80
N ASN A 108 12.05 27.67 -21.71
CA ASN A 108 13.44 27.24 -21.75
C ASN A 108 13.56 25.75 -22.08
N ALA A 109 12.68 24.92 -21.51
CA ALA A 109 12.68 23.48 -21.75
C ALA A 109 12.44 23.15 -23.23
N LYS A 110 11.52 23.87 -23.90
CA LYS A 110 11.22 23.66 -25.33
C LYS A 110 12.42 23.85 -26.24
N VAL A 111 13.41 24.66 -25.85
CA VAL A 111 14.59 24.97 -26.67
C VAL A 111 15.42 23.72 -26.96
N ASP A 112 15.62 22.83 -25.99
CA ASP A 112 16.58 21.73 -26.12
C ASP A 112 16.18 20.38 -25.48
N ILE A 113 14.95 20.22 -24.97
CA ILE A 113 14.46 18.98 -24.35
C ILE A 113 14.59 17.72 -25.24
N SER A 114 14.43 17.87 -26.56
CA SER A 114 14.54 16.78 -27.53
C SER A 114 15.97 16.22 -27.64
N THR A 115 16.98 17.05 -27.35
CA THR A 115 18.40 16.71 -27.40
C THR A 115 19.00 16.38 -26.02
N ARG A 116 18.18 16.31 -24.98
CA ARG A 116 18.65 16.06 -23.61
C ARG A 116 19.29 14.68 -23.46
N LYS A 117 20.22 14.57 -22.52
CA LYS A 117 20.84 13.29 -22.13
C LYS A 117 19.87 12.44 -21.28
N LYS A 118 18.97 11.68 -21.94
CA LYS A 118 17.96 10.83 -21.26
C LYS A 118 18.54 9.77 -20.30
N THR A 119 19.80 9.40 -20.49
CA THR A 119 20.54 8.46 -19.63
C THR A 119 20.94 9.06 -18.29
N SER A 120 21.05 10.39 -18.19
CA SER A 120 21.45 11.10 -16.96
C SER A 120 20.36 12.00 -16.39
N LEU A 121 19.34 12.35 -17.18
CA LEU A 121 18.27 13.27 -16.81
C LEU A 121 16.91 12.60 -16.93
N VAL A 122 16.07 12.80 -15.92
CA VAL A 122 14.63 12.48 -15.96
C VAL A 122 13.85 13.80 -15.99
N ALA A 123 13.09 14.02 -17.05
CA ALA A 123 12.29 15.23 -17.22
C ALA A 123 10.83 14.97 -16.84
N ILE A 124 10.30 15.77 -15.93
CA ILE A 124 8.91 15.70 -15.46
C ILE A 124 8.22 17.01 -15.82
N HIS A 125 7.17 16.92 -16.64
CA HIS A 125 6.30 18.06 -16.93
C HIS A 125 5.29 18.23 -15.80
N ALA A 126 5.44 19.26 -14.96
CA ALA A 126 4.49 19.58 -13.91
C ALA A 126 3.47 20.60 -14.41
N HIS A 127 2.25 20.13 -14.69
CA HIS A 127 1.18 20.95 -15.26
C HIS A 127 0.08 21.23 -14.23
N CYS A 128 -0.22 22.52 -14.01
CA CYS A 128 -1.34 22.93 -13.18
C CYS A 128 -2.62 22.94 -14.02
N VAL A 129 -3.58 22.08 -13.68
CA VAL A 129 -4.84 21.96 -14.45
C VAL A 129 -5.73 23.20 -14.31
N ASP A 130 -5.55 24.00 -13.25
CA ASP A 130 -6.26 25.26 -13.03
C ASP A 130 -5.87 26.33 -14.09
N LEU A 131 -4.73 26.16 -14.76
CA LEU A 131 -4.26 27.03 -15.85
C LEU A 131 -4.80 26.63 -17.23
N GLY A 132 -5.68 25.63 -17.28
CA GLY A 132 -6.28 25.11 -18.50
C GLY A 132 -5.66 23.79 -18.97
N MET A 133 -6.40 23.10 -19.83
CA MET A 133 -6.01 21.83 -20.45
C MET A 133 -6.21 21.93 -21.97
N PRO A 134 -5.50 21.14 -22.80
CA PRO A 134 -4.43 20.18 -22.44
C PRO A 134 -3.13 20.86 -21.96
N PRO A 135 -2.23 20.09 -21.31
CA PRO A 135 -0.83 20.49 -21.17
C PRO A 135 -0.17 20.68 -22.54
N ASP A 136 0.99 21.34 -22.57
CA ASP A 136 1.77 21.53 -23.80
C ASP A 136 2.16 20.17 -24.44
N THR A 137 1.62 19.90 -25.62
CA THR A 137 1.74 18.59 -26.28
C THR A 137 3.17 18.27 -26.71
N TYR A 138 3.98 19.28 -27.06
CA TYR A 138 5.38 19.10 -27.40
C TYR A 138 6.17 18.64 -26.16
N LEU A 139 5.96 19.28 -25.01
CA LEU A 139 6.57 18.87 -23.75
C LEU A 139 6.08 17.50 -23.30
N SER A 140 4.77 17.22 -23.38
CA SER A 140 4.24 15.90 -23.06
C SER A 140 4.87 14.81 -23.92
N ALA A 141 5.13 15.04 -25.21
CA ALA A 141 5.76 14.06 -26.09
C ALA A 141 7.25 13.82 -25.78
N HIS A 142 7.94 14.81 -25.19
CA HIS A 142 9.37 14.74 -24.96
C HIS A 142 9.74 14.43 -23.51
N CYS A 143 8.96 14.80 -22.51
CA CYS A 143 9.20 14.48 -21.10
C CYS A 143 9.08 12.98 -20.82
N ASP A 144 9.82 12.49 -19.82
CA ASP A 144 9.71 11.10 -19.35
C ASP A 144 8.37 10.89 -18.64
N TYR A 145 7.94 11.88 -17.85
CA TYR A 145 6.70 11.84 -17.08
C TYR A 145 5.95 13.17 -17.11
N GLU A 146 4.67 13.12 -16.75
CA GLU A 146 3.79 14.28 -16.63
C GLU A 146 3.02 14.20 -15.31
N PHE A 147 3.15 15.22 -14.48
CA PHE A 147 2.46 15.33 -13.20
C PHE A 147 1.39 16.42 -13.29
N LEU A 148 0.13 16.02 -13.16
CA LEU A 148 -1.02 16.93 -13.13
C LEU A 148 -1.35 17.27 -11.68
N TYR A 149 -1.61 18.55 -11.39
CA TYR A 149 -2.01 19.01 -10.06
C TYR A 149 -2.94 20.22 -10.13
N THR A 150 -3.59 20.53 -9.00
CA THR A 150 -4.33 21.78 -8.78
C THR A 150 -3.57 22.66 -7.79
N GLU A 151 -3.62 23.98 -7.96
CA GLU A 151 -3.08 24.95 -7.00
C GLU A 151 -4.04 25.12 -5.81
N THR A 152 -5.34 25.17 -6.10
CA THR A 152 -6.39 25.40 -5.10
C THR A 152 -6.40 24.36 -3.98
N GLN A 153 -6.12 23.10 -4.31
CA GLN A 153 -6.06 21.99 -3.37
C GLN A 153 -4.88 21.05 -3.68
N PHE A 154 -3.66 21.51 -3.41
CA PHE A 154 -2.47 20.70 -3.65
C PHE A 154 -2.33 19.52 -2.67
N PHE A 155 -2.24 18.29 -3.20
CA PHE A 155 -2.06 17.07 -2.41
C PHE A 155 -0.60 16.60 -2.43
N ARG A 156 0.22 16.98 -1.45
CA ARG A 156 1.63 16.53 -1.35
C ARG A 156 1.80 15.01 -1.38
N ARG A 157 0.81 14.28 -0.86
CA ARG A 157 0.76 12.81 -0.87
C ARG A 157 0.65 12.24 -2.29
N ASP A 158 -0.13 12.88 -3.14
CA ASP A 158 -0.28 12.52 -4.55
C ASP A 158 1.07 12.62 -5.27
N LEU A 159 1.75 13.76 -5.12
CA LEU A 159 3.10 13.95 -5.64
C LEU A 159 4.09 12.90 -5.11
N ALA A 160 4.07 12.62 -3.80
CA ALA A 160 4.93 11.59 -3.21
C ALA A 160 4.66 10.20 -3.80
N ARG A 161 3.38 9.85 -4.00
CA ARG A 161 2.99 8.59 -4.64
C ARG A 161 3.48 8.54 -6.09
N PHE A 162 3.24 9.58 -6.87
CA PHE A 162 3.71 9.71 -8.25
C PHE A 162 5.24 9.55 -8.34
N LEU A 163 6.01 10.27 -7.53
CA LEU A 163 7.48 10.19 -7.52
C LEU A 163 7.97 8.82 -7.05
N SER A 164 7.32 8.22 -6.05
CA SER A 164 7.72 6.91 -5.54
C SER A 164 7.61 5.81 -6.59
N THR A 165 6.61 5.91 -7.46
CA THR A 165 6.40 5.01 -8.61
C THR A 165 7.35 5.37 -9.75
N THR A 166 7.30 6.61 -10.25
CA THR A 166 8.05 7.02 -11.45
C THR A 166 9.56 6.97 -11.27
N LEU A 167 10.07 7.24 -10.07
CA LEU A 167 11.49 7.16 -9.75
C LEU A 167 11.88 5.84 -9.06
N GLY A 168 11.01 4.82 -9.08
CA GLY A 168 11.34 3.47 -8.64
C GLY A 168 11.80 3.35 -7.18
N GLN A 169 11.32 4.23 -6.30
CA GLN A 169 11.69 4.23 -4.87
C GLN A 169 10.97 3.10 -4.11
N ILE A 170 9.76 2.72 -4.58
CA ILE A 170 8.92 1.68 -3.98
C ILE A 170 8.53 0.65 -5.04
N ASN A 171 8.87 -0.62 -4.81
CA ASN A 171 8.39 -1.72 -5.64
C ASN A 171 7.08 -2.29 -5.08
N ARG A 172 5.94 -1.71 -5.47
CA ARG A 172 4.61 -2.19 -5.08
C ARG A 172 4.27 -3.56 -5.68
N HIS A 173 4.83 -3.88 -6.85
CA HIS A 173 4.54 -5.12 -7.55
C HIS A 173 5.02 -6.35 -6.77
N ASP A 174 6.27 -6.38 -6.32
CA ASP A 174 6.81 -7.51 -5.55
C ASP A 174 6.06 -7.71 -4.23
N ALA A 175 5.69 -6.61 -3.56
CA ALA A 175 4.89 -6.65 -2.35
C ALA A 175 3.53 -7.32 -2.59
N LEU A 176 2.85 -6.97 -3.69
CA LEU A 176 1.58 -7.59 -4.08
C LEU A 176 1.75 -9.05 -4.50
N MET A 177 2.80 -9.39 -5.25
CA MET A 177 3.09 -10.78 -5.65
C MET A 177 3.49 -11.67 -4.47
N SER A 178 3.96 -11.08 -3.37
CA SER A 178 4.23 -11.83 -2.13
C SER A 178 2.97 -12.19 -1.34
N LYS A 179 1.82 -11.57 -1.63
CA LYS A 179 0.56 -11.89 -0.97
C LYS A 179 0.06 -13.26 -1.44
N PRO A 180 -0.58 -14.06 -0.57
CA PRO A 180 -1.19 -15.32 -0.97
C PRO A 180 -2.27 -15.16 -2.05
N ARG A 181 -2.92 -13.99 -2.07
CA ARG A 181 -3.96 -13.62 -3.02
C ARG A 181 -4.02 -12.11 -3.19
N THR A 182 -4.33 -11.67 -4.40
CA THR A 182 -4.56 -10.26 -4.75
C THR A 182 -5.87 -10.06 -5.49
N TYR A 183 -6.50 -8.90 -5.27
CA TYR A 183 -7.78 -8.53 -5.88
C TYR A 183 -7.69 -7.14 -6.53
N PHE A 184 -8.51 -6.87 -7.54
CA PHE A 184 -8.70 -5.49 -7.99
C PHE A 184 -10.17 -5.18 -8.27
N LEU A 185 -10.57 -3.95 -7.96
CA LEU A 185 -11.91 -3.45 -8.20
C LEU A 185 -11.97 -2.73 -9.55
N SER A 186 -12.85 -3.15 -10.44
CA SER A 186 -13.13 -2.44 -11.70
C SER A 186 -14.06 -1.26 -11.45
N MET A 187 -13.56 -0.03 -11.62
CA MET A 187 -14.35 1.19 -11.50
C MET A 187 -15.15 1.41 -12.79
N THR A 188 -16.48 1.26 -12.71
CA THR A 188 -17.41 1.36 -13.84
C THR A 188 -18.13 2.71 -13.94
N PHE A 189 -17.61 3.72 -13.27
CA PHE A 189 -18.21 5.06 -13.25
C PHE A 189 -17.90 5.83 -14.55
N PRO A 190 -18.87 6.57 -15.11
CA PRO A 190 -18.63 7.43 -16.27
C PRO A 190 -17.78 8.68 -15.92
N ASP A 191 -17.74 9.07 -14.66
CA ASP A 191 -16.84 10.08 -14.09
C ASP A 191 -16.44 9.61 -12.68
N VAL A 192 -15.13 9.56 -12.41
CA VAL A 192 -14.56 9.16 -11.12
C VAL A 192 -15.04 10.04 -9.98
N ARG A 193 -15.39 11.31 -10.22
CA ARG A 193 -15.94 12.23 -9.21
C ARG A 193 -17.14 11.63 -8.46
N ALA A 194 -17.97 10.84 -9.14
CA ALA A 194 -19.11 10.17 -8.54
C ALA A 194 -18.72 9.11 -7.49
N ALA A 195 -17.51 8.55 -7.59
CA ALA A 195 -17.00 7.53 -6.68
C ALA A 195 -16.23 8.12 -5.49
N LEU A 196 -15.70 9.35 -5.59
CA LEU A 196 -14.68 9.86 -4.67
C LEU A 196 -15.13 9.94 -3.21
N SER A 197 -16.40 10.23 -2.93
CA SER A 197 -16.93 10.29 -1.56
C SER A 197 -17.00 8.92 -0.89
N ASN A 198 -17.11 7.85 -1.70
CA ASN A 198 -17.30 6.48 -1.24
C ASN A 198 -16.14 5.55 -1.62
N ILE A 199 -15.04 6.09 -2.17
CA ILE A 199 -13.95 5.29 -2.75
C ILE A 199 -13.34 4.33 -1.74
N ASP A 200 -13.23 4.76 -0.49
CA ASP A 200 -12.78 3.91 0.59
C ASP A 200 -13.70 2.69 0.76
N ILE A 201 -15.01 2.91 0.89
CA ILE A 201 -15.98 1.80 1.05
C ILE A 201 -15.92 0.87 -0.16
N LEU A 202 -15.88 1.43 -1.38
CA LEU A 202 -15.83 0.67 -2.63
C LEU A 202 -14.60 -0.25 -2.71
N THR A 203 -13.48 0.14 -2.12
CA THR A 203 -12.18 -0.52 -2.27
C THR A 203 -11.81 -1.47 -1.14
N VAL A 204 -12.74 -1.74 -0.23
CA VAL A 204 -12.57 -2.74 0.84
C VAL A 204 -12.20 -4.11 0.22
N GLY A 205 -11.08 -4.67 0.68
CA GLY A 205 -10.55 -5.94 0.19
C GLY A 205 -9.82 -5.89 -1.16
N ALA A 206 -9.80 -4.74 -1.84
CA ALA A 206 -9.08 -4.57 -3.09
C ALA A 206 -7.58 -4.29 -2.85
N ASP A 207 -6.73 -4.78 -3.74
CA ASP A 207 -5.29 -4.47 -3.79
C ASP A 207 -4.92 -3.46 -4.87
N ALA A 208 -5.83 -3.24 -5.82
CA ALA A 208 -5.72 -2.22 -6.85
C ALA A 208 -7.12 -1.76 -7.29
N VAL A 209 -7.17 -0.60 -7.94
CA VAL A 209 -8.37 -0.11 -8.62
C VAL A 209 -8.11 -0.03 -10.11
N GLU A 210 -9.00 -0.58 -10.91
CA GLU A 210 -8.94 -0.46 -12.37
C GLU A 210 -9.78 0.74 -12.82
N LEU A 211 -9.15 1.69 -13.48
CA LEU A 211 -9.80 2.77 -14.21
C LEU A 211 -10.15 2.28 -15.62
N ARG A 212 -11.44 2.04 -15.87
CA ARG A 212 -11.98 1.69 -17.18
C ARG A 212 -12.17 2.94 -18.02
N VAL A 213 -11.12 3.32 -18.75
CA VAL A 213 -11.10 4.54 -19.56
C VAL A 213 -12.15 4.50 -20.66
N ASP A 214 -12.43 3.30 -21.20
CA ASP A 214 -13.47 3.10 -22.19
C ASP A 214 -14.88 3.39 -21.66
N LEU A 215 -15.11 3.33 -20.35
CA LEU A 215 -16.42 3.62 -19.75
C LEU A 215 -16.60 5.09 -19.34
N LEU A 216 -15.52 5.89 -19.38
CA LEU A 216 -15.58 7.31 -19.06
C LEU A 216 -16.38 8.07 -20.11
N LYS A 217 -17.18 9.03 -19.66
CA LYS A 217 -18.01 9.89 -20.51
C LYS A 217 -17.66 11.35 -20.29
N GLU A 218 -16.87 11.91 -21.19
CA GLU A 218 -16.53 13.34 -21.19
C GLU A 218 -17.71 14.16 -21.73
N PRO A 219 -18.30 15.07 -20.95
CA PRO A 219 -19.37 15.93 -21.42
C PRO A 219 -18.84 17.01 -22.37
N LEU A 220 -19.58 17.29 -23.45
CA LEU A 220 -19.31 18.35 -24.41
C LEU A 220 -20.22 19.56 -24.16
N SER A 221 -19.85 20.73 -24.71
CA SER A 221 -20.57 21.99 -24.53
C SER A 221 -21.99 21.99 -25.12
N ASP A 222 -22.26 21.09 -26.07
CA ASP A 222 -23.57 20.89 -26.70
C ASP A 222 -24.49 19.93 -25.92
N GLY A 223 -24.05 19.45 -24.75
CA GLY A 223 -24.80 18.50 -23.92
C GLY A 223 -24.69 17.04 -24.34
N THR A 224 -23.89 16.74 -25.37
CA THR A 224 -23.55 15.37 -25.78
C THR A 224 -22.29 14.90 -25.05
N PHE A 225 -21.84 13.67 -25.35
CA PHE A 225 -20.61 13.12 -24.80
C PHE A 225 -19.62 12.81 -25.93
N ALA A 226 -18.33 12.99 -25.65
CA ALA A 226 -17.29 12.58 -26.58
C ALA A 226 -17.37 11.07 -26.85
N GLN A 227 -17.21 10.67 -28.11
CA GLN A 227 -17.17 9.25 -28.49
C GLN A 227 -15.97 8.54 -27.85
N VAL A 228 -14.83 9.22 -27.79
CA VAL A 228 -13.64 8.80 -27.04
C VAL A 228 -13.26 9.95 -26.12
N PRO A 229 -13.13 9.74 -24.80
CA PRO A 229 -12.78 10.80 -23.87
C PRO A 229 -11.37 11.31 -24.15
N SER A 230 -11.18 12.62 -24.21
CA SER A 230 -9.90 13.27 -24.47
C SER A 230 -8.84 12.90 -23.44
N LEU A 231 -7.56 12.89 -23.83
CA LEU A 231 -6.45 12.69 -22.88
C LEU A 231 -6.45 13.74 -21.77
N SER A 232 -6.98 14.94 -22.02
CA SER A 232 -7.14 15.98 -21.01
C SER A 232 -8.10 15.54 -19.91
N TYR A 233 -9.29 15.08 -20.30
CA TYR A 233 -10.28 14.58 -19.36
C TYR A 233 -9.76 13.34 -18.64
N VAL A 234 -9.23 12.36 -19.35
CA VAL A 234 -8.69 11.12 -18.75
C VAL A 234 -7.55 11.40 -17.77
N GLY A 235 -6.65 12.34 -18.07
CA GLY A 235 -5.57 12.74 -17.17
C GLY A 235 -6.09 13.32 -15.87
N GLU A 236 -7.11 14.17 -15.94
CA GLU A 236 -7.79 14.71 -14.76
C GLU A 236 -8.44 13.58 -13.93
N GLN A 237 -9.07 12.60 -14.57
CA GLN A 237 -9.67 11.44 -13.89
C GLN A 237 -8.61 10.60 -13.15
N VAL A 238 -7.44 10.39 -13.75
CA VAL A 238 -6.29 9.70 -13.10
C VAL A 238 -5.80 10.49 -11.89
N MET A 239 -5.62 11.81 -12.04
CA MET A 239 -5.20 12.70 -10.94
C MET A 239 -6.19 12.62 -9.77
N LEU A 240 -7.49 12.83 -10.04
CA LEU A 240 -8.54 12.81 -9.01
C LEU A 240 -8.61 11.46 -8.28
N LEU A 241 -8.48 10.34 -9.01
CA LEU A 241 -8.45 9.01 -8.40
C LEU A 241 -7.23 8.85 -7.48
N ARG A 242 -6.04 9.17 -7.98
CA ARG A 242 -4.77 9.04 -7.24
C ARG A 242 -4.74 9.87 -5.97
N GLN A 243 -5.35 11.06 -5.99
CA GLN A 243 -5.46 11.92 -4.82
C GLN A 243 -6.31 11.31 -3.69
N ARG A 244 -7.23 10.41 -4.03
CA ARG A 244 -8.25 9.89 -3.11
C ARG A 244 -8.01 8.46 -2.62
N THR A 245 -7.26 7.64 -3.36
CA THR A 245 -6.89 6.28 -2.91
C THR A 245 -5.38 6.10 -2.83
N GLU A 246 -4.92 5.19 -1.97
CA GLU A 246 -3.51 4.74 -1.94
C GLU A 246 -3.26 3.50 -2.80
N LEU A 247 -4.34 2.82 -3.22
CA LEU A 247 -4.25 1.60 -4.00
C LEU A 247 -3.64 1.88 -5.38
N PRO A 248 -2.73 1.02 -5.87
CA PRO A 248 -2.27 1.02 -7.25
C PRO A 248 -3.43 1.15 -8.25
N ILE A 249 -3.21 1.95 -9.30
CA ILE A 249 -4.15 2.10 -10.39
C ILE A 249 -3.76 1.12 -11.51
N ILE A 250 -4.75 0.42 -12.05
CA ILE A 250 -4.68 -0.31 -13.32
C ILE A 250 -5.39 0.57 -14.36
N PHE A 251 -4.70 0.96 -15.42
CA PHE A 251 -5.28 1.73 -16.51
C PHE A 251 -5.65 0.81 -17.66
N THR A 252 -6.93 0.81 -18.03
CA THR A 252 -7.48 -0.12 -19.02
C THR A 252 -8.28 0.62 -20.09
N THR A 253 -7.90 0.44 -21.35
CA THR A 253 -8.68 0.83 -22.54
C THR A 253 -9.25 -0.44 -23.17
N ARG A 254 -10.39 -0.94 -22.69
CA ARG A 254 -10.96 -2.21 -23.19
C ARG A 254 -11.59 -2.00 -24.57
N CYS A 255 -11.20 -2.80 -25.57
CA CYS A 255 -11.75 -2.70 -26.92
C CYS A 255 -13.19 -3.22 -27.05
N THR A 256 -13.89 -2.80 -28.10
CA THR A 256 -15.26 -3.26 -28.41
C THR A 256 -15.39 -4.77 -28.63
N ARG A 257 -14.37 -5.42 -29.22
CA ARG A 257 -14.37 -6.89 -29.40
C ARG A 257 -14.29 -7.65 -28.08
N GLU A 258 -13.62 -7.08 -27.08
CA GLU A 258 -13.52 -7.63 -25.73
C GLU A 258 -14.57 -7.00 -24.78
N ASN A 259 -15.74 -6.62 -25.31
CA ASN A 259 -16.89 -6.08 -24.57
C ASN A 259 -16.58 -4.78 -23.77
N GLY A 260 -15.65 -3.96 -24.28
CA GLY A 260 -15.45 -2.58 -23.88
C GLY A 260 -16.10 -1.60 -24.86
N GLN A 261 -15.69 -0.33 -24.77
CA GLN A 261 -16.19 0.74 -25.63
C GLN A 261 -15.07 1.48 -26.40
N PHE A 262 -13.80 1.11 -26.21
CA PHE A 262 -12.71 1.78 -26.90
C PHE A 262 -12.63 1.30 -28.37
N PRO A 263 -12.53 2.23 -29.35
CA PRO A 263 -12.61 1.89 -30.77
C PRO A 263 -11.35 1.19 -31.27
N MET A 264 -11.50 0.16 -32.09
CA MET A 264 -10.38 -0.67 -32.61
C MET A 264 -9.76 -0.16 -33.91
N ASP A 265 -10.37 0.84 -34.56
CA ASP A 265 -10.03 1.25 -35.93
C ASP A 265 -8.61 1.84 -36.04
N ASN A 266 -8.10 2.41 -34.94
CA ASN A 266 -6.79 3.02 -34.87
C ASN A 266 -5.97 2.46 -33.68
N PRO A 267 -5.11 1.45 -33.90
CA PRO A 267 -4.24 0.91 -32.85
C PRO A 267 -3.25 1.93 -32.26
N ASP A 268 -2.82 2.95 -33.01
CA ASP A 268 -1.91 3.97 -32.49
C ASP A 268 -2.63 4.88 -31.46
N LEU A 269 -3.96 4.99 -31.51
CA LEU A 269 -4.73 5.65 -30.45
C LEU A 269 -4.57 4.92 -29.10
N TYR A 270 -4.54 3.59 -29.09
CA TYR A 270 -4.25 2.83 -27.87
C TYR A 270 -2.85 3.17 -27.36
N TYR A 271 -1.86 3.22 -28.25
CA TYR A 271 -0.51 3.58 -27.87
C TYR A 271 -0.47 4.94 -27.16
N ASP A 272 -1.14 5.95 -27.70
CA ASP A 272 -1.14 7.30 -27.12
C ASP A 272 -1.71 7.32 -25.70
N TYR A 273 -2.83 6.61 -25.45
CA TYR A 273 -3.46 6.54 -24.13
C TYR A 273 -2.65 5.71 -23.14
N LEU A 274 -2.17 4.53 -23.55
CA LEU A 274 -1.41 3.63 -22.69
C LEU A 274 -0.03 4.21 -22.36
N TYR A 275 0.62 4.88 -23.32
CA TYR A 275 1.87 5.59 -23.08
C TYR A 275 1.67 6.80 -22.17
N ARG A 276 0.57 7.55 -22.35
CA ARG A 276 0.25 8.65 -21.45
C ARG A 276 -0.02 8.18 -20.02
N ALA A 277 -0.66 7.03 -19.82
CA ALA A 277 -0.83 6.43 -18.50
C ALA A 277 0.51 6.11 -17.82
N ILE A 278 1.51 5.63 -18.59
CA ILE A 278 2.89 5.44 -18.10
C ILE A 278 3.48 6.79 -17.68
N GLN A 279 3.33 7.84 -18.49
CA GLN A 279 3.85 9.17 -18.16
C GLN A 279 3.19 9.79 -16.92
N TRP A 280 1.90 9.53 -16.69
CA TRP A 280 1.20 9.89 -15.44
C TRP A 280 1.60 9.02 -14.25
N GLY A 281 2.53 8.06 -14.43
CA GLY A 281 3.05 7.22 -13.37
C GLY A 281 2.03 6.23 -12.83
N VAL A 282 1.14 5.71 -13.67
CA VAL A 282 0.20 4.64 -13.30
C VAL A 282 0.96 3.34 -13.04
N GLU A 283 0.62 2.61 -11.98
CA GLU A 283 1.35 1.41 -11.57
C GLU A 283 1.19 0.23 -12.53
N TYR A 284 0.00 0.01 -13.08
CA TYR A 284 -0.31 -1.09 -14.00
C TYR A 284 -1.02 -0.59 -15.25
N VAL A 285 -0.63 -1.10 -16.41
CA VAL A 285 -1.23 -0.76 -17.70
C VAL A 285 -1.71 -2.06 -18.37
N ASP A 286 -3.02 -2.16 -18.62
CA ASP A 286 -3.65 -3.31 -19.30
C ASP A 286 -3.46 -3.14 -20.82
N VAL A 287 -2.66 -4.03 -21.41
CA VAL A 287 -2.28 -4.01 -22.83
C VAL A 287 -2.88 -5.24 -23.50
N GLU A 288 -3.86 -5.02 -24.37
CA GLU A 288 -4.57 -6.12 -25.02
C GLU A 288 -3.70 -6.83 -26.08
N LEU A 289 -3.80 -8.16 -26.14
CA LEU A 289 -2.95 -8.99 -26.99
C LEU A 289 -3.18 -8.76 -28.50
N TRP A 290 -4.38 -8.33 -28.90
CA TRP A 290 -4.69 -8.07 -30.31
C TRP A 290 -3.88 -6.90 -30.89
N LEU A 291 -3.34 -6.01 -30.03
CA LEU A 291 -2.52 -4.90 -30.49
C LEU A 291 -1.30 -5.41 -31.26
N PRO A 292 -0.90 -4.70 -32.35
CA PRO A 292 0.30 -5.04 -33.10
C PRO A 292 1.52 -5.21 -32.19
N GLU A 293 2.34 -6.22 -32.48
CA GLU A 293 3.53 -6.53 -31.66
C GLU A 293 4.44 -5.31 -31.48
N ARG A 294 4.60 -4.48 -32.53
CA ARG A 294 5.37 -3.22 -32.46
C ARG A 294 4.90 -2.30 -31.32
N ILE A 295 3.58 -2.23 -31.07
CA ILE A 295 2.99 -1.36 -30.05
C ILE A 295 3.23 -1.98 -28.67
N ARG A 296 2.96 -3.29 -28.52
CA ARG A 296 3.17 -4.02 -27.27
C ARG A 296 4.63 -3.97 -26.82
N GLN A 297 5.56 -4.22 -27.74
CA GLN A 297 7.00 -4.13 -27.48
C GLN A 297 7.41 -2.71 -27.07
N ARG A 298 6.98 -1.68 -27.83
CA ARG A 298 7.33 -0.29 -27.54
C ARG A 298 6.81 0.15 -26.17
N LEU A 299 5.58 -0.19 -25.80
CA LEU A 299 5.03 0.09 -24.47
C LEU A 299 5.84 -0.61 -23.38
N TYR A 300 6.21 -1.87 -23.59
CA TYR A 300 7.02 -2.62 -22.63
C TYR A 300 8.40 -1.99 -22.44
N GLU A 301 9.11 -1.64 -23.51
CA GLU A 301 10.44 -1.01 -23.45
C GLU A 301 10.40 0.38 -22.81
N GLN A 302 9.30 1.12 -22.97
CA GLN A 302 9.15 2.49 -22.49
C GLN A 302 8.35 2.61 -21.19
N ARG A 303 7.98 1.49 -20.55
CA ARG A 303 7.12 1.46 -19.33
C ARG A 303 7.74 2.13 -18.11
N GLY A 304 9.05 2.39 -18.12
CA GLY A 304 9.78 2.86 -16.94
C GLY A 304 9.54 1.90 -15.77
N ASN A 305 8.91 2.41 -14.71
CA ASN A 305 8.58 1.65 -13.50
C ASN A 305 7.13 1.12 -13.45
N SER A 306 6.30 1.42 -14.45
CA SER A 306 4.97 0.82 -14.61
C SER A 306 5.08 -0.66 -14.98
N ARG A 307 4.03 -1.43 -14.71
CA ARG A 307 3.95 -2.86 -15.02
C ARG A 307 2.94 -3.12 -16.12
N ILE A 308 3.30 -3.97 -17.07
CA ILE A 308 2.40 -4.35 -18.17
C ILE A 308 1.59 -5.59 -17.78
N MET A 309 0.27 -5.45 -17.84
CA MET A 309 -0.67 -6.56 -17.74
C MET A 309 -1.14 -6.92 -19.15
N SER A 310 -0.60 -7.98 -19.74
CA SER A 310 -1.03 -8.43 -21.08
C SER A 310 -2.39 -9.10 -20.96
N ALA A 311 -3.40 -8.55 -21.63
CA ALA A 311 -4.79 -8.98 -21.46
C ALA A 311 -5.35 -9.65 -22.71
N PHE A 312 -6.16 -10.68 -22.50
CA PHE A 312 -6.97 -11.36 -23.51
C PHE A 312 -8.33 -11.70 -22.91
N HIS A 313 -9.40 -11.40 -23.64
CA HIS A 313 -10.76 -11.80 -23.27
C HIS A 313 -11.43 -12.57 -24.40
N ASP A 314 -12.04 -13.70 -24.06
CA ASP A 314 -12.93 -14.44 -24.96
C ASP A 314 -14.39 -14.32 -24.50
N PHE A 315 -15.22 -13.79 -25.41
CA PHE A 315 -16.67 -13.69 -25.23
C PHE A 315 -17.44 -14.62 -26.17
N SER A 316 -16.77 -15.48 -26.95
CA SER A 316 -17.46 -16.36 -27.90
C SER A 316 -18.13 -17.55 -27.20
N GLY A 317 -17.61 -17.94 -26.02
CA GLY A 317 -18.02 -19.17 -25.34
C GLY A 317 -17.53 -20.44 -26.03
N THR A 318 -16.67 -20.31 -27.05
CA THR A 318 -16.09 -21.46 -27.77
C THR A 318 -14.64 -21.71 -27.37
N PHE A 319 -14.05 -20.84 -26.56
CA PHE A 319 -12.70 -21.01 -26.05
C PHE A 319 -12.60 -22.19 -25.09
N LYS A 320 -11.49 -22.94 -25.15
CA LYS A 320 -11.31 -24.16 -24.37
C LYS A 320 -10.02 -24.16 -23.57
N TRP A 321 -10.13 -24.66 -22.36
CA TRP A 321 -9.02 -24.97 -21.47
C TRP A 321 -8.83 -26.49 -21.40
N PRO A 322 -7.61 -26.99 -21.18
CA PRO A 322 -6.44 -26.50 -21.90
C PRO A 322 -6.65 -26.62 -23.43
N SER A 323 -6.03 -25.75 -24.22
CA SER A 323 -5.99 -25.91 -25.68
C SER A 323 -4.68 -25.39 -26.25
N ALA A 324 -4.35 -25.78 -27.48
CA ALA A 324 -3.20 -25.22 -28.21
C ALA A 324 -3.35 -23.71 -28.39
N GLN A 325 -4.59 -23.23 -28.60
CA GLN A 325 -4.88 -21.80 -28.68
C GLN A 325 -4.61 -21.10 -27.34
N ALA A 326 -5.07 -21.65 -26.22
CA ALA A 326 -4.80 -21.09 -24.90
C ALA A 326 -3.30 -21.02 -24.58
N GLN A 327 -2.56 -22.07 -24.91
CA GLN A 327 -1.11 -22.10 -24.75
C GLN A 327 -0.42 -21.06 -25.65
N SER A 328 -0.82 -20.94 -26.91
CA SER A 328 -0.30 -19.93 -27.83
C SER A 328 -0.54 -18.51 -27.33
N ILE A 329 -1.75 -18.19 -26.86
CA ILE A 329 -2.08 -16.88 -26.29
C ILE A 329 -1.21 -16.57 -25.08
N PHE A 330 -1.01 -17.54 -24.18
CA PHE A 330 -0.12 -17.37 -23.04
C PHE A 330 1.33 -17.09 -23.46
N LEU A 331 1.85 -17.86 -24.41
CA LEU A 331 3.21 -17.72 -24.92
C LEU A 331 3.44 -16.39 -25.63
N GLU A 332 2.45 -15.90 -26.38
CA GLU A 332 2.52 -14.58 -27.01
C GLU A 332 2.40 -13.44 -26.00
N SER A 333 1.54 -13.60 -24.98
CA SER A 333 1.34 -12.62 -23.92
C SER A 333 2.59 -12.42 -23.06
N ARG A 334 3.28 -13.52 -22.69
CA ARG A 334 4.42 -13.45 -21.77
C ARG A 334 5.65 -12.72 -22.32
N LYS A 335 5.74 -12.47 -23.63
CA LYS A 335 6.88 -11.77 -24.26
C LYS A 335 7.06 -10.35 -23.72
N TYR A 336 5.95 -9.67 -23.44
CA TYR A 336 5.93 -8.24 -23.11
C TYR A 336 5.01 -7.96 -21.91
N ALA A 337 5.10 -8.77 -20.86
CA ALA A 337 4.22 -8.69 -19.71
C ALA A 337 4.96 -8.86 -18.39
N ASP A 338 4.49 -8.16 -17.36
CA ASP A 338 4.79 -8.44 -15.96
C ASP A 338 3.68 -9.32 -15.33
N ILE A 339 2.49 -9.37 -15.93
CA ILE A 339 1.35 -10.24 -15.57
C ILE A 339 0.62 -10.67 -16.86
N VAL A 340 0.26 -11.95 -16.99
CA VAL A 340 -0.63 -12.41 -18.07
C VAL A 340 -2.05 -12.51 -17.54
N LYS A 341 -3.00 -11.87 -18.22
CA LYS A 341 -4.43 -11.86 -17.88
C LYS A 341 -5.23 -12.51 -19.01
N MET A 342 -5.92 -13.61 -18.70
CA MET A 342 -6.76 -14.33 -19.66
C MET A 342 -8.13 -14.61 -19.05
N ILE A 343 -9.20 -14.11 -19.66
CA ILE A 343 -10.55 -14.24 -19.14
C ILE A 343 -11.46 -14.80 -20.24
N ALA A 344 -12.22 -15.86 -19.97
CA ALA A 344 -13.05 -16.51 -20.97
C ALA A 344 -14.48 -16.75 -20.48
N ILE A 345 -15.46 -16.71 -21.39
CA ILE A 345 -16.79 -17.27 -21.13
C ILE A 345 -16.69 -18.79 -21.25
N ILE A 346 -17.31 -19.49 -20.31
CA ILE A 346 -17.47 -20.94 -20.31
C ILE A 346 -18.95 -21.31 -20.33
N ASN A 347 -19.25 -22.50 -20.82
CA ASN A 347 -20.63 -23.01 -20.87
C ASN A 347 -20.88 -24.18 -19.91
N ASP A 348 -19.82 -24.77 -19.35
CA ASP A 348 -19.91 -25.94 -18.46
C ASP A 348 -19.03 -25.76 -17.21
N HIS A 349 -19.52 -26.22 -16.06
CA HIS A 349 -18.79 -26.08 -14.79
C HIS A 349 -17.45 -26.81 -14.78
N ASN A 350 -17.31 -27.90 -15.55
CA ASN A 350 -16.07 -28.67 -15.62
C ASN A 350 -14.92 -27.88 -16.25
N GLU A 351 -15.22 -26.89 -17.11
CA GLU A 351 -14.22 -26.03 -17.75
C GLU A 351 -13.44 -25.18 -16.72
N ASN A 352 -13.97 -25.02 -15.50
CA ASN A 352 -13.20 -24.43 -14.41
C ASN A 352 -12.05 -25.33 -13.93
N PHE A 353 -12.27 -26.65 -13.86
CA PHE A 353 -11.19 -27.58 -13.50
C PHE A 353 -10.14 -27.66 -14.61
N GLU A 354 -10.58 -27.55 -15.87
CA GLU A 354 -9.70 -27.49 -17.03
C GLU A 354 -8.82 -26.23 -17.02
N LEU A 355 -9.37 -25.07 -16.63
CA LEU A 355 -8.58 -23.85 -16.42
C LEU A 355 -7.51 -24.06 -15.33
N GLU A 356 -7.84 -24.74 -14.23
CA GLU A 356 -6.87 -24.98 -13.17
C GLU A 356 -5.81 -26.01 -13.55
N TYR A 357 -6.19 -27.02 -14.34
CA TYR A 357 -5.22 -27.88 -15.00
C TYR A 357 -4.29 -27.09 -15.92
N PHE A 358 -4.84 -26.19 -16.75
CA PHE A 358 -4.04 -25.30 -17.60
C PHE A 358 -3.08 -24.42 -16.78
N ARG A 359 -3.55 -23.83 -15.68
CA ARG A 359 -2.73 -23.02 -14.76
C ARG A 359 -1.56 -23.83 -14.17
N SER A 360 -1.82 -25.05 -13.73
CA SER A 360 -0.79 -25.96 -13.23
C SER A 360 0.22 -26.33 -14.32
N LYS A 361 -0.28 -26.64 -15.53
CA LYS A 361 0.54 -26.98 -16.70
C LYS A 361 1.52 -25.85 -17.04
N ILE A 362 1.05 -24.62 -17.23
CA ILE A 362 1.92 -23.51 -17.62
C ILE A 362 2.93 -23.15 -16.52
N GLN A 363 2.55 -23.32 -15.24
CA GLN A 363 3.47 -23.07 -14.12
C GLN A 363 4.58 -24.13 -14.07
N GLY A 364 4.26 -25.38 -14.37
CA GLY A 364 5.24 -26.47 -14.45
C GLY A 364 6.15 -26.38 -15.68
N GLU A 365 5.58 -26.07 -16.86
CA GLU A 365 6.34 -25.97 -18.12
C GLU A 365 7.16 -24.68 -18.22
N TYR A 366 6.68 -23.58 -17.61
CA TYR A 366 7.30 -22.26 -17.73
C TYR A 366 7.38 -21.53 -16.38
N PRO A 367 8.17 -22.04 -15.42
CA PRO A 367 8.22 -21.53 -14.04
C PRO A 367 8.67 -20.07 -13.92
N ASP A 368 9.50 -19.59 -14.86
CA ASP A 368 10.00 -18.20 -14.89
C ASP A 368 9.07 -17.25 -15.66
N SER A 369 7.85 -17.68 -16.01
CA SER A 369 6.89 -16.80 -16.68
C SER A 369 6.28 -15.78 -15.73
N PRO A 370 5.79 -14.65 -16.27
CA PRO A 370 4.89 -13.78 -15.53
C PRO A 370 3.70 -14.56 -14.95
N PRO A 371 3.22 -14.20 -13.75
CA PRO A 371 2.09 -14.88 -13.12
C PRO A 371 0.81 -14.76 -13.98
N LEU A 372 0.02 -15.84 -13.99
CA LEU A 372 -1.27 -15.89 -14.68
C LEU A 372 -2.41 -15.44 -13.76
N SER A 373 -3.08 -14.34 -14.14
CA SER A 373 -4.42 -13.97 -13.69
C SER A 373 -5.44 -14.52 -14.67
N ALA A 374 -6.13 -15.60 -14.33
CA ALA A 374 -7.13 -16.17 -15.21
C ALA A 374 -8.39 -16.58 -14.48
N VAL A 375 -9.55 -16.21 -15.04
CA VAL A 375 -10.87 -16.54 -14.50
C VAL A 375 -11.83 -16.78 -15.65
N ASN A 376 -12.85 -17.58 -15.37
CA ASN A 376 -13.99 -17.75 -16.25
C ASN A 376 -15.13 -16.80 -15.85
N MET A 377 -15.86 -16.30 -16.84
CA MET A 377 -16.98 -15.38 -16.67
C MET A 377 -18.31 -16.12 -16.43
N GLY A 378 -19.33 -15.36 -16.00
CA GLY A 378 -20.65 -15.91 -15.72
C GLY A 378 -20.74 -16.59 -14.36
N GLU A 379 -21.96 -16.93 -13.95
CA GLU A 379 -22.21 -17.67 -12.70
C GLU A 379 -21.51 -19.03 -12.72
N THR A 380 -21.54 -19.73 -13.86
CA THR A 380 -20.82 -20.98 -14.11
C THR A 380 -19.32 -20.86 -13.84
N GLY A 381 -18.73 -19.68 -14.09
CA GLY A 381 -17.31 -19.40 -13.91
C GLY A 381 -16.90 -19.00 -12.49
N GLN A 382 -17.83 -18.77 -11.56
CA GLN A 382 -17.53 -18.24 -10.22
C GLN A 382 -16.51 -19.09 -9.45
N PHE A 383 -16.53 -20.41 -9.62
CA PHE A 383 -15.57 -21.31 -8.98
C PHE A 383 -14.12 -20.94 -9.33
N SER A 384 -13.82 -20.61 -10.59
CA SER A 384 -12.47 -20.20 -11.00
C SER A 384 -11.95 -18.96 -10.26
N ARG A 385 -12.84 -18.04 -9.86
CA ARG A 385 -12.47 -16.83 -9.10
C ARG A 385 -11.96 -17.17 -7.69
N THR A 386 -12.47 -18.25 -7.10
CA THR A 386 -11.99 -18.74 -5.81
C THR A 386 -10.59 -19.34 -5.93
N LEU A 387 -10.19 -19.85 -7.10
CA LEU A 387 -8.88 -20.48 -7.29
C LEU A 387 -7.82 -19.53 -7.84
N ASN A 388 -8.21 -18.50 -8.58
CA ASN A 388 -7.29 -17.49 -9.09
C ASN A 388 -6.65 -16.65 -7.97
N LYS A 389 -5.31 -16.68 -7.86
CA LYS A 389 -4.57 -16.00 -6.78
C LYS A 389 -4.03 -14.62 -7.15
N VAL A 390 -3.94 -14.30 -8.44
CA VAL A 390 -3.25 -13.11 -8.94
C VAL A 390 -4.29 -12.18 -9.53
N PHE A 391 -4.43 -10.99 -8.95
CA PHE A 391 -5.32 -9.91 -9.42
C PHE A 391 -6.70 -10.43 -9.84
N THR A 392 -7.41 -11.10 -8.94
CA THR A 392 -8.79 -11.52 -9.23
C THR A 392 -9.68 -10.29 -9.36
N PRO A 393 -10.39 -10.09 -10.50
CA PRO A 393 -11.33 -8.99 -10.64
C PRO A 393 -12.52 -9.21 -9.71
N ILE A 394 -12.81 -8.19 -8.89
CA ILE A 394 -13.94 -8.16 -7.94
C ILE A 394 -14.92 -7.03 -8.27
N THR A 395 -16.13 -7.15 -7.73
CA THR A 395 -17.17 -6.11 -7.75
C THR A 395 -17.44 -5.58 -6.34
N HIS A 396 -18.27 -4.54 -6.25
CA HIS A 396 -18.81 -4.04 -4.99
C HIS A 396 -20.29 -3.67 -5.17
N PRO A 397 -21.19 -3.93 -4.19
CA PRO A 397 -22.63 -3.66 -4.32
C PRO A 397 -23.01 -2.21 -4.63
N LEU A 398 -22.14 -1.26 -4.26
CA LEU A 398 -22.33 0.17 -4.53
C LEU A 398 -21.82 0.63 -5.92
N LEU A 399 -21.30 -0.27 -6.75
CA LEU A 399 -20.95 0.07 -8.13
C LEU A 399 -22.22 0.23 -8.98
N PRO A 400 -22.24 1.20 -9.92
CA PRO A 400 -23.42 1.48 -10.73
C PRO A 400 -23.73 0.34 -11.71
N THR A 401 -22.69 -0.35 -12.18
CA THR A 401 -22.78 -1.52 -13.06
C THR A 401 -21.70 -2.53 -12.69
N ILE A 402 -22.02 -3.81 -12.85
CA ILE A 402 -21.06 -4.90 -12.72
C ILE A 402 -20.21 -4.94 -14.00
N ALA A 403 -18.88 -4.96 -13.88
CA ALA A 403 -17.99 -4.86 -15.04
C ALA A 403 -18.01 -6.12 -15.93
N ALA A 404 -18.33 -7.29 -15.37
CA ALA A 404 -18.51 -8.54 -16.10
C ALA A 404 -19.50 -9.49 -15.39
N PRO A 405 -20.27 -10.31 -16.11
CA PRO A 405 -21.20 -11.27 -15.50
C PRO A 405 -20.52 -12.23 -14.51
N GLY A 406 -21.21 -12.53 -13.40
CA GLY A 406 -20.73 -13.46 -12.38
C GLY A 406 -19.54 -12.96 -11.54
N GLN A 407 -19.23 -11.67 -11.54
CA GLN A 407 -18.25 -11.10 -10.61
C GLN A 407 -18.73 -11.25 -9.16
N MET A 408 -17.78 -11.54 -8.28
CA MET A 408 -17.97 -11.65 -6.83
C MET A 408 -17.20 -10.53 -6.15
N SER A 409 -17.70 -10.05 -5.01
CA SER A 409 -16.95 -9.20 -4.09
C SER A 409 -15.83 -9.97 -3.38
N ALA A 410 -14.86 -9.25 -2.80
CA ALA A 410 -13.81 -9.89 -1.99
C ALA A 410 -14.39 -10.70 -0.82
N ALA A 411 -15.45 -10.18 -0.17
CA ALA A 411 -16.11 -10.85 0.94
C ALA A 411 -16.79 -12.15 0.52
N GLU A 412 -17.48 -12.17 -0.62
CA GLU A 412 -18.11 -13.39 -1.16
C GLU A 412 -17.06 -14.45 -1.52
N ILE A 413 -15.92 -14.05 -2.12
CA ILE A 413 -14.82 -14.98 -2.41
C ILE A 413 -14.24 -15.55 -1.12
N ASN A 414 -13.99 -14.71 -0.10
CA ASN A 414 -13.47 -15.17 1.19
C ASN A 414 -14.44 -16.14 1.88
N ALA A 415 -15.74 -15.84 1.86
CA ALA A 415 -16.78 -16.70 2.42
C ALA A 415 -16.85 -18.06 1.71
N ALA A 416 -16.82 -18.05 0.37
CA ALA A 416 -16.76 -19.28 -0.43
C ALA A 416 -15.52 -20.12 -0.11
N LEU A 417 -14.34 -19.49 -0.03
CA LEU A 417 -13.09 -20.16 0.34
C LEU A 417 -13.16 -20.77 1.75
N SER A 418 -13.80 -20.09 2.69
CA SER A 418 -14.02 -20.60 4.05
C SER A 418 -14.90 -21.85 4.02
N LEU A 419 -16.01 -21.83 3.28
CA LEU A 419 -16.93 -22.97 3.14
C LEU A 419 -16.25 -24.18 2.47
N LEU A 420 -15.37 -23.94 1.50
CA LEU A 420 -14.58 -24.96 0.81
C LEU A 420 -13.38 -25.47 1.64
N GLY A 421 -13.16 -24.94 2.85
CA GLY A 421 -12.01 -25.28 3.69
C GLY A 421 -10.66 -24.77 3.18
N GLN A 422 -10.66 -23.96 2.12
CA GLN A 422 -9.45 -23.35 1.53
C GLN A 422 -8.99 -22.09 2.28
N LEU A 423 -9.87 -21.50 3.09
CA LEU A 423 -9.54 -20.46 4.06
C LEU A 423 -9.86 -20.97 5.48
N PRO A 424 -8.97 -21.76 6.10
CA PRO A 424 -9.23 -22.32 7.42
C PRO A 424 -9.31 -21.24 8.49
N LYS A 425 -10.23 -21.40 9.43
CA LYS A 425 -10.36 -20.55 10.62
C LYS A 425 -9.04 -20.49 11.40
N ARG A 426 -8.68 -19.28 11.83
CA ARG A 426 -7.49 -18.98 12.64
C ARG A 426 -7.88 -18.15 13.86
N ASN A 427 -7.08 -18.26 14.91
CA ASN A 427 -7.19 -17.44 16.11
C ASN A 427 -6.16 -16.32 16.04
N ILE A 428 -6.65 -15.09 16.14
CA ILE A 428 -5.85 -13.87 16.12
C ILE A 428 -5.93 -13.23 17.52
N TYR A 429 -4.79 -12.72 18.00
CA TYR A 429 -4.69 -12.26 19.38
C TYR A 429 -4.27 -10.79 19.51
N GLY A 430 -4.95 -10.05 20.38
CA GLY A 430 -4.45 -8.80 20.94
C GLY A 430 -3.77 -9.09 22.27
N ILE A 431 -2.45 -9.04 22.34
CA ILE A 431 -1.71 -9.40 23.55
C ILE A 431 -1.38 -8.13 24.34
N THR A 432 -2.00 -7.97 25.50
CA THR A 432 -1.88 -6.78 26.35
C THR A 432 -1.14 -7.06 27.67
N THR A 433 -0.62 -6.03 28.31
CA THR A 433 -0.17 -6.10 29.72
C THR A 433 -1.29 -5.68 30.67
N PRO A 434 -1.21 -6.03 31.98
CA PRO A 434 -2.25 -5.66 32.95
C PRO A 434 -2.54 -4.15 33.01
N PHE A 435 -1.50 -3.33 32.84
CA PHE A 435 -1.55 -1.86 32.92
C PHE A 435 -1.93 -1.19 31.59
N SER A 436 -1.98 -1.94 30.49
CA SER A 436 -2.37 -1.43 29.16
C SER A 436 -3.76 -1.93 28.75
N ARG A 437 -4.58 -2.35 29.72
CA ARG A 437 -5.98 -2.66 29.48
C ARG A 437 -6.72 -1.40 29.06
N ILE A 438 -7.26 -1.44 27.85
CA ILE A 438 -8.13 -0.39 27.33
C ILE A 438 -9.54 -0.67 27.85
N ALA A 439 -10.27 0.37 28.25
CA ALA A 439 -11.62 0.24 28.77
C ALA A 439 -12.61 -0.32 27.72
N THR A 440 -12.33 -0.09 26.43
CA THR A 440 -13.14 -0.54 25.30
C THR A 440 -12.76 -1.96 24.87
N PRO A 441 -13.72 -2.88 24.69
CA PRO A 441 -13.45 -4.23 24.21
C PRO A 441 -13.18 -4.23 22.70
N TYR A 442 -11.93 -4.48 22.29
CA TYR A 442 -11.54 -4.47 20.88
C TYR A 442 -11.99 -5.74 20.14
N ALA A 443 -12.19 -6.87 20.85
CA ALA A 443 -12.47 -8.15 20.23
C ALA A 443 -13.76 -8.18 19.37
N PRO A 444 -14.93 -7.71 19.86
CA PRO A 444 -16.14 -7.66 19.05
C PRO A 444 -15.98 -6.80 17.79
N PHE A 445 -15.14 -5.76 17.85
CA PHE A 445 -14.87 -4.90 16.71
C PHE A 445 -14.06 -5.62 15.61
N TYR A 446 -12.99 -6.32 15.98
CA TYR A 446 -12.23 -7.13 15.03
C TYR A 446 -13.07 -8.25 14.45
N GLU A 447 -13.92 -8.91 15.25
CA GLU A 447 -14.87 -9.91 14.75
C GLU A 447 -15.86 -9.31 13.75
N LYS A 448 -16.41 -8.12 14.03
CA LYS A 448 -17.24 -7.38 13.07
C LYS A 448 -16.48 -7.13 11.77
N CYS A 449 -15.24 -6.65 11.84
CA CYS A 449 -14.41 -6.44 10.65
C CYS A 449 -14.17 -7.74 9.86
N PHE A 450 -13.91 -8.86 10.53
CA PHE A 450 -13.75 -10.15 9.87
C PHE A 450 -15.03 -10.59 9.16
N ASN A 451 -16.19 -10.41 9.80
CA ASN A 451 -17.48 -10.76 9.21
C ASN A 451 -17.77 -9.93 7.95
N GLU A 452 -17.56 -8.61 7.99
CA GLU A 452 -17.71 -7.73 6.82
C GLU A 452 -16.76 -8.10 5.68
N LEU A 453 -15.59 -8.64 6.00
CA LEU A 453 -14.60 -9.13 5.02
C LEU A 453 -14.86 -10.58 4.58
N GLY A 454 -15.90 -11.26 5.08
CA GLY A 454 -16.17 -12.67 4.81
C GLY A 454 -15.10 -13.63 5.35
N LEU A 455 -14.34 -13.22 6.37
CA LEU A 455 -13.24 -13.98 6.95
C LEU A 455 -13.72 -14.83 8.15
N PRO A 456 -13.27 -16.09 8.30
CA PRO A 456 -13.74 -16.98 9.35
C PRO A 456 -12.97 -16.87 10.68
N HIS A 457 -12.07 -15.88 10.81
CA HIS A 457 -11.14 -15.80 11.93
C HIS A 457 -11.83 -15.44 13.25
N ASN A 458 -11.21 -15.81 14.37
CA ASN A 458 -11.60 -15.41 15.72
C ASN A 458 -10.60 -14.38 16.25
N PHE A 459 -11.07 -13.37 16.97
CA PHE A 459 -10.21 -12.44 17.68
C PHE A 459 -10.39 -12.52 19.19
N ALA A 460 -9.29 -12.65 19.93
CA ALA A 460 -9.30 -12.61 21.39
C ALA A 460 -8.24 -11.66 21.96
N VAL A 461 -8.59 -10.91 23.00
CA VAL A 461 -7.61 -10.14 23.78
C VAL A 461 -7.12 -11.01 24.95
N VAL A 462 -5.81 -11.17 25.07
CA VAL A 462 -5.17 -11.98 26.12
C VAL A 462 -4.14 -11.17 26.89
N GLU A 463 -4.01 -11.44 28.17
CA GLU A 463 -3.04 -10.76 29.03
C GLU A 463 -1.73 -11.56 29.10
N ARG A 464 -0.61 -10.88 28.86
CA ARG A 464 0.72 -11.43 29.10
C ARG A 464 1.28 -11.00 30.46
N GLN A 465 1.88 -11.95 31.17
CA GLN A 465 2.58 -11.68 32.42
C GLN A 465 3.96 -11.07 32.14
N LEU A 466 4.33 -10.02 32.89
CA LEU A 466 5.61 -9.31 32.73
C LEU A 466 6.81 -10.08 33.31
N LYS A 467 6.56 -11.12 34.12
CA LYS A 467 7.58 -11.93 34.79
C LYS A 467 7.73 -13.29 34.11
N GLY A 468 8.50 -13.36 33.04
CA GLY A 468 8.93 -14.62 32.40
C GLY A 468 9.23 -14.49 30.90
N PRO A 469 10.31 -15.10 30.39
CA PRO A 469 10.74 -14.98 28.99
C PRO A 469 9.96 -15.87 27.99
N GLY A 470 8.69 -16.22 28.28
CA GLY A 470 8.01 -17.31 27.58
C GLY A 470 6.48 -17.25 27.47
N CYS A 471 5.86 -16.08 27.61
CA CYS A 471 4.39 -15.99 27.61
C CYS A 471 3.75 -15.94 26.23
N VAL A 472 4.44 -15.42 25.20
CA VAL A 472 3.84 -15.17 23.87
C VAL A 472 3.95 -16.40 22.96
N GLU A 473 5.01 -17.17 23.14
CA GLU A 473 5.38 -18.36 22.40
C GLU A 473 4.30 -19.44 22.48
N GLY A 474 3.65 -19.58 23.65
CA GLY A 474 2.57 -20.56 23.84
C GLY A 474 1.38 -20.31 22.92
N TRP A 475 1.04 -19.05 22.63
CA TRP A 475 0.00 -18.71 21.67
C TRP A 475 0.49 -18.85 20.23
N CYS A 476 1.71 -18.38 19.94
CA CYS A 476 2.30 -18.46 18.59
C CYS A 476 2.50 -19.90 18.09
N ASN A 477 2.72 -20.86 18.98
CA ASN A 477 2.91 -22.27 18.63
C ASN A 477 1.61 -23.05 18.38
N GLN A 478 0.43 -22.44 18.57
CA GLN A 478 -0.82 -23.13 18.33
C GLN A 478 -1.03 -23.38 16.84
N LYS A 479 -1.48 -24.59 16.47
CA LYS A 479 -1.78 -24.93 15.05
C LYS A 479 -2.74 -23.94 14.40
N ALA A 480 -3.70 -23.40 15.16
CA ALA A 480 -4.69 -22.45 14.68
C ALA A 480 -4.25 -20.97 14.78
N PHE A 481 -3.02 -20.67 15.23
CA PHE A 481 -2.53 -19.29 15.32
C PHE A 481 -2.55 -18.61 13.95
N GLY A 482 -3.19 -17.45 13.87
CA GLY A 482 -3.27 -16.61 12.66
C GLY A 482 -2.40 -15.38 12.73
N GLY A 483 -2.04 -14.93 13.93
CA GLY A 483 -1.23 -13.75 14.15
C GLY A 483 -1.59 -13.04 15.46
N ALA A 484 -0.80 -12.04 15.82
CA ALA A 484 -1.06 -11.24 17.01
C ALA A 484 -0.45 -9.84 16.89
N TYR A 485 -1.06 -8.85 17.55
CA TYR A 485 -0.39 -7.59 17.87
C TYR A 485 -0.03 -7.55 19.37
N LEU A 486 1.00 -6.78 19.69
CA LEU A 486 1.48 -6.57 21.05
C LEU A 486 1.19 -5.14 21.50
N SER A 487 0.56 -4.97 22.67
CA SER A 487 0.36 -3.67 23.31
C SER A 487 0.81 -3.73 24.78
N PRO A 488 1.81 -2.94 25.22
CA PRO A 488 2.65 -2.07 24.42
C PRO A 488 3.57 -2.87 23.48
N PRO A 489 4.09 -2.23 22.41
CA PRO A 489 5.01 -2.86 21.48
C PRO A 489 6.29 -3.29 22.19
N VAL A 490 6.90 -4.37 21.71
CA VAL A 490 8.18 -4.87 22.21
C VAL A 490 9.25 -4.60 21.17
N SER A 491 10.43 -4.20 21.63
CA SER A 491 11.59 -4.06 20.75
C SER A 491 11.87 -5.38 20.04
N PHE A 492 12.02 -5.34 18.71
CA PHE A 492 12.43 -6.50 17.91
C PHE A 492 13.71 -7.14 18.46
N SER A 493 14.72 -6.34 18.78
CA SER A 493 15.98 -6.84 19.33
C SER A 493 15.80 -7.52 20.70
N SER A 494 14.92 -6.99 21.54
CA SER A 494 14.61 -7.60 22.84
C SER A 494 13.82 -8.90 22.68
N LEU A 495 12.87 -8.94 21.73
CA LEU A 495 12.12 -10.14 21.41
C LEU A 495 13.05 -11.26 20.90
N MET A 496 13.97 -10.92 20.01
CA MET A 496 14.96 -11.84 19.45
C MET A 496 15.98 -12.32 20.49
N HIS A 497 16.42 -11.44 21.39
CA HIS A 497 17.42 -11.81 22.41
C HIS A 497 16.81 -12.69 23.51
N ASN A 498 15.57 -12.42 23.91
CA ASN A 498 14.98 -13.06 25.09
C ASN A 498 14.20 -14.34 24.76
N SER A 499 13.97 -14.64 23.49
CA SER A 499 13.19 -15.80 23.06
C SER A 499 13.96 -16.63 22.03
N SER A 500 14.28 -17.88 22.42
CA SER A 500 14.87 -18.86 21.51
C SER A 500 13.92 -19.30 20.40
N PHE A 501 12.61 -19.12 20.60
CA PHE A 501 11.60 -19.35 19.57
C PHE A 501 11.73 -18.30 18.46
N PHE A 502 11.61 -17.01 18.81
CA PHE A 502 11.68 -15.94 17.82
C PHE A 502 13.05 -15.87 17.14
N SER A 503 14.14 -16.12 17.87
CA SER A 503 15.49 -16.11 17.29
C SER A 503 15.74 -17.20 16.26
N ARG A 504 14.98 -18.30 16.28
CA ARG A 504 15.10 -19.40 15.31
C ARG A 504 14.17 -19.26 14.11
N LEU A 505 13.18 -18.38 14.17
CA LEU A 505 12.28 -18.14 13.04
C LEU A 505 13.07 -17.63 11.82
N SER A 506 12.57 -17.95 10.63
CA SER A 506 13.14 -17.49 9.36
C SER A 506 14.65 -17.75 9.24
N ASN A 507 15.08 -18.97 9.58
CA ASN A 507 16.49 -19.39 9.59
C ASN A 507 17.42 -18.46 10.38
N GLY A 508 16.98 -17.97 11.53
CA GLY A 508 17.77 -17.07 12.38
C GLY A 508 17.46 -15.58 12.21
N SER A 509 16.67 -15.22 11.20
CA SER A 509 16.36 -13.81 10.89
C SER A 509 15.24 -13.23 11.74
N GLY A 510 14.45 -14.08 12.41
CA GLY A 510 13.33 -13.63 13.23
C GLY A 510 12.04 -13.35 12.46
N PRO A 511 11.04 -12.72 13.11
CA PRO A 511 9.81 -12.32 12.44
C PRO A 511 10.09 -11.23 11.39
N ALA A 512 9.34 -11.24 10.29
CA ALA A 512 9.47 -10.22 9.25
C ALA A 512 9.02 -8.85 9.78
N LEU A 513 9.87 -7.82 9.61
CA LEU A 513 9.52 -6.45 9.91
C LEU A 513 8.85 -5.83 8.68
N THR A 514 7.59 -5.43 8.81
CA THR A 514 6.91 -4.58 7.84
C THR A 514 7.06 -3.13 8.27
N GLU A 515 7.61 -2.29 7.41
CA GLU A 515 7.66 -0.85 7.67
C GLU A 515 6.29 -0.25 7.35
N ALA A 516 5.41 -0.25 8.35
CA ALA A 516 4.21 0.56 8.31
C ALA A 516 4.62 2.04 8.35
N ALA A 517 4.13 2.81 7.37
CA ALA A 517 4.35 4.24 7.20
C ALA A 517 5.79 4.68 6.92
N ARG A 518 6.20 4.65 5.65
CA ARG A 518 7.29 5.50 5.14
C ARG A 518 6.69 6.68 4.39
N MET A 519 6.40 7.75 5.12
CA MET A 519 6.03 9.03 4.54
C MET A 519 7.25 9.96 4.57
N ILE A 520 7.74 10.36 3.39
CA ILE A 520 8.93 11.23 3.25
C ILE A 520 8.70 12.62 3.91
N ALA A 521 7.44 12.99 4.19
CA ALA A 521 7.07 14.25 4.83
C ALA A 521 7.69 14.49 6.23
N TYR A 522 8.06 13.43 6.95
CA TYR A 522 8.60 13.51 8.31
C TYR A 522 10.14 13.38 8.36
N LEU A 523 10.77 13.03 7.23
CA LEU A 523 12.21 12.82 7.15
C LEU A 523 12.94 14.11 7.55
N GLY A 524 13.85 14.01 8.50
CA GLY A 524 14.66 15.16 8.93
C GLY A 524 13.95 16.17 9.85
N ARG A 525 12.65 15.98 10.13
CA ARG A 525 11.84 16.88 10.97
C ARG A 525 12.06 16.65 12.46
N THR A 526 11.58 17.58 13.28
CA THR A 526 11.62 17.54 14.75
C THR A 526 10.24 17.14 15.30
N ALA A 527 10.19 16.36 16.38
CA ALA A 527 8.94 16.01 17.08
C ALA A 527 9.01 16.22 18.59
N VAL A 528 7.85 16.29 19.25
CA VAL A 528 7.69 16.33 20.71
C VAL A 528 6.78 15.20 21.17
N VAL A 529 7.15 14.49 22.25
CA VAL A 529 6.31 13.49 22.92
C VAL A 529 6.11 13.87 24.39
N LEU A 530 4.86 13.94 24.83
CA LEU A 530 4.45 14.24 26.20
C LEU A 530 3.92 12.95 26.84
N ALA A 531 4.44 12.54 27.99
CA ALA A 531 3.93 11.38 28.73
C ALA A 531 4.31 11.47 30.22
N SER A 532 3.62 10.73 31.08
CA SER A 532 4.00 10.61 32.50
C SER A 532 5.07 9.55 32.68
N HIS A 533 5.02 8.50 31.85
CA HIS A 533 5.94 7.37 31.90
C HIS A 533 6.46 6.99 30.51
N ALA A 534 7.66 6.39 30.46
CA ALA A 534 8.29 5.97 29.21
C ALA A 534 7.47 4.90 28.46
N ASP A 535 6.72 4.06 29.18
CA ASP A 535 5.91 2.99 28.61
C ASP A 535 4.73 3.54 27.79
N GLU A 536 4.13 4.64 28.23
CA GLU A 536 3.07 5.36 27.51
C GLU A 536 3.60 6.01 26.23
N ALA A 537 4.83 6.51 26.27
CA ALA A 537 5.49 7.16 25.12
C ALA A 537 6.06 6.17 24.09
N ALA A 538 6.26 4.90 24.45
CA ALA A 538 7.04 3.96 23.66
C ALA A 538 6.53 3.82 22.21
N SER A 539 5.23 3.62 22.02
CA SER A 539 4.61 3.48 20.69
C SER A 539 4.85 4.71 19.81
N ALA A 540 4.70 5.92 20.39
CA ALA A 540 4.92 7.17 19.68
C ALA A 540 6.39 7.33 19.27
N ILE A 541 7.33 6.98 20.15
CA ILE A 541 8.77 7.06 19.87
C ILE A 541 9.16 6.09 18.74
N TYR A 542 8.66 4.85 18.78
CA TYR A 542 8.92 3.88 17.72
C TYR A 542 8.36 4.33 16.37
N ALA A 543 7.12 4.85 16.34
CA ALA A 543 6.50 5.36 15.13
C ALA A 543 7.29 6.53 14.54
N LEU A 544 7.68 7.51 15.38
CA LEU A 544 8.47 8.65 14.94
C LEU A 544 9.85 8.24 14.40
N LYS A 545 10.49 7.24 15.02
CA LYS A 545 11.75 6.68 14.52
C LYS A 545 11.59 6.01 13.16
N ALA A 546 10.50 5.27 12.94
CA ALA A 546 10.18 4.68 11.63
C ALA A 546 9.96 5.75 10.56
N LEU A 547 9.38 6.88 10.95
CA LEU A 547 9.21 8.08 10.13
C LEU A 547 10.53 8.87 9.89
N ARG A 548 11.66 8.40 10.44
CA ARG A 548 13.00 9.01 10.29
C ARG A 548 13.05 10.49 10.67
N ILE A 549 12.40 10.86 11.77
CA ILE A 549 12.59 12.19 12.36
C ILE A 549 14.06 12.37 12.77
N ARG A 550 14.58 13.59 12.65
CA ARG A 550 15.96 13.93 13.01
C ARG A 550 16.14 13.99 14.51
N LYS A 551 15.17 14.58 15.21
CA LYS A 551 15.27 14.92 16.63
C LYS A 551 13.94 14.78 17.34
N LEU A 552 13.96 14.19 18.52
CA LEU A 552 12.81 14.03 19.39
C LEU A 552 13.03 14.77 20.70
N TYR A 553 12.05 15.58 21.09
CA TYR A 553 11.97 16.15 22.42
C TYR A 553 10.98 15.37 23.30
N THR A 554 11.31 15.14 24.56
CA THR A 554 10.43 14.43 25.52
C THR A 554 10.09 15.29 26.73
N VAL A 555 8.83 15.26 27.17
CA VAL A 555 8.35 15.98 28.36
C VAL A 555 7.69 15.00 29.34
N GLY A 556 8.03 15.13 30.62
CA GLY A 556 7.33 14.43 31.72
C GLY A 556 7.94 13.09 32.14
N PHE A 557 8.90 12.55 31.39
CA PHE A 557 9.57 11.29 31.72
C PHE A 557 11.05 11.28 31.30
N LYS A 558 11.82 10.35 31.87
CA LYS A 558 13.20 10.05 31.44
C LYS A 558 13.19 8.93 30.41
N THR A 559 13.70 9.20 29.21
CA THR A 559 13.74 8.21 28.13
C THR A 559 14.77 7.11 28.41
N PRO A 560 14.37 5.83 28.50
CA PRO A 560 15.30 4.72 28.62
C PRO A 560 16.22 4.60 27.39
N LEU A 561 17.46 4.13 27.59
CA LEU A 561 18.46 3.91 26.54
C LEU A 561 17.93 3.04 25.38
N VAL A 562 17.10 2.05 25.69
CA VAL A 562 16.49 1.15 24.68
C VAL A 562 15.58 1.93 23.73
N LEU A 563 14.80 2.89 24.23
CA LEU A 563 13.92 3.74 23.42
C LEU A 563 14.70 4.86 22.69
N ALA A 564 15.78 5.37 23.29
CA ALA A 564 16.59 6.43 22.71
C ALA A 564 17.57 5.95 21.61
N ARG A 565 17.91 4.66 21.56
CA ARG A 565 18.93 4.13 20.64
C ARG A 565 18.61 4.48 19.17
N GLY A 566 19.54 5.15 18.50
CA GLY A 566 19.43 5.49 17.07
C GLY A 566 18.50 6.66 16.76
N LEU A 567 18.16 7.48 17.74
CA LEU A 567 17.40 8.72 17.60
C LEU A 567 18.00 9.78 18.53
N LEU A 568 18.16 11.01 18.06
CA LEU A 568 18.59 12.11 18.92
C LEU A 568 17.43 12.51 19.84
N VAL A 569 17.46 12.08 21.09
CA VAL A 569 16.43 12.38 22.09
C VAL A 569 16.95 13.43 23.07
N GLU A 570 16.20 14.51 23.25
CA GLU A 570 16.50 15.57 24.22
C GLU A 570 15.33 15.76 25.20
N PRO A 571 15.51 15.54 26.50
CA PRO A 571 14.47 15.82 27.48
C PRO A 571 14.32 17.32 27.69
N PHE A 572 13.09 17.83 27.66
CA PHE A 572 12.79 19.19 28.12
C PHE A 572 12.87 19.24 29.64
N ASN A 573 14.00 19.71 30.12
CA ASN A 573 14.34 19.84 31.53
C ASN A 573 14.28 21.30 32.04
N SER A 574 14.12 22.29 31.17
CA SER A 574 14.04 23.70 31.53
C SER A 574 13.26 24.53 30.50
N LEU A 575 12.84 25.74 30.93
CA LEU A 575 12.19 26.73 30.06
C LEU A 575 13.11 27.18 28.90
N GLU A 576 14.43 27.21 29.14
CA GLU A 576 15.45 27.55 28.13
C GLU A 576 15.54 26.51 27.01
N SER A 577 15.45 25.22 27.33
CA SER A 577 15.40 24.16 26.32
C SER A 577 14.17 24.32 25.42
N LEU A 578 13.03 24.72 26.02
CA LEU A 578 11.77 25.01 25.35
C LEU A 578 11.86 26.24 24.43
N GLN A 579 12.58 27.29 24.85
CA GLN A 579 12.86 28.47 24.04
C GLN A 579 13.83 28.19 22.88
N ARG A 580 14.88 27.36 23.10
CA ARG A 580 15.77 26.90 22.02
C ARG A 580 15.02 26.16 20.93
N ALA A 581 14.07 25.29 21.28
CA ALA A 581 13.23 24.59 20.30
C ALA A 581 12.30 25.52 19.49
N ARG A 582 12.10 26.77 19.94
CA ARG A 582 11.29 27.81 19.26
C ARG A 582 12.12 28.77 18.41
N MET A 583 13.37 29.06 18.82
CA MET A 583 14.22 30.12 18.24
C MET A 583 15.04 29.69 17.02
N VAL A 584 15.17 28.39 16.77
CA VAL A 584 15.74 27.88 15.52
C VAL A 584 14.62 27.96 14.48
N GLY A 585 14.85 28.63 13.35
CA GLY A 585 13.84 29.00 12.33
C GLY A 585 12.92 27.85 11.88
N ASP A 586 11.91 28.14 11.06
CA ASP A 586 10.76 27.25 10.77
C ASP A 586 11.07 25.75 10.59
N ASP A 587 12.23 25.38 10.02
CA ASP A 587 12.72 24.01 9.84
C ASP A 587 13.10 23.22 11.10
N ALA A 588 13.24 23.87 12.27
CA ALA A 588 13.57 23.22 13.53
C ALA A 588 12.42 23.18 14.54
N SER A 589 11.37 23.97 14.31
CA SER A 589 10.16 23.90 15.13
C SER A 589 9.52 22.50 15.03
N PRO A 590 8.96 21.95 16.12
CA PRO A 590 8.34 20.63 16.07
C PRO A 590 7.23 20.57 15.01
N PHE A 591 7.38 19.66 14.07
CA PHE A 591 6.38 19.38 13.05
C PHE A 591 5.26 18.48 13.60
N VAL A 592 5.60 17.58 14.52
CA VAL A 592 4.68 16.64 15.18
C VAL A 592 4.73 16.81 16.69
N ILE A 593 3.57 16.85 17.33
CA ILE A 593 3.42 16.77 18.78
C ILE A 593 2.50 15.60 19.11
N VAL A 594 2.97 14.69 19.96
CA VAL A 594 2.19 13.54 20.45
C VAL A 594 2.00 13.67 21.96
N SER A 595 0.76 13.65 22.42
CA SER A 595 0.41 13.60 23.84
C SER A 595 -0.09 12.21 24.21
N ALA A 596 0.64 11.53 25.08
CA ALA A 596 0.23 10.31 25.77
C ALA A 596 -0.18 10.57 27.23
N LEU A 597 -0.34 11.84 27.63
CA LEU A 597 -0.80 12.23 28.96
C LEU A 597 -2.30 11.95 29.12
N GLY A 598 -2.73 11.65 30.35
CA GLY A 598 -4.14 11.45 30.67
C GLY A 598 -5.02 12.71 30.51
N PRO A 599 -6.36 12.55 30.38
CA PRO A 599 -7.30 13.65 30.14
C PRO A 599 -7.28 14.74 31.22
N GLU A 600 -6.85 14.42 32.44
CA GLU A 600 -6.66 15.36 33.55
C GLU A 600 -5.56 16.39 33.29
N LYS A 601 -4.65 16.13 32.34
CA LYS A 601 -3.56 17.03 31.94
C LYS A 601 -3.88 17.85 30.67
N SER A 602 -5.11 17.75 30.14
CA SER A 602 -5.55 18.44 28.91
C SER A 602 -5.18 19.93 28.86
N ASN A 603 -5.31 20.67 29.96
CA ASN A 603 -4.93 22.09 30.01
C ASN A 603 -3.43 22.34 29.72
N ILE A 604 -2.55 21.49 30.26
CA ILE A 604 -1.10 21.59 30.06
C ILE A 604 -0.74 21.24 28.62
N VAL A 605 -1.37 20.18 28.08
CA VAL A 605 -1.21 19.79 26.67
C VAL A 605 -1.62 20.94 25.75
N GLY A 606 -2.79 21.52 25.97
CA GLY A 606 -3.26 22.68 25.19
C GLY A 606 -2.31 23.88 25.27
N MET A 607 -1.72 24.17 26.43
CA MET A 607 -0.73 25.24 26.58
C MET A 607 0.53 24.96 25.74
N LEU A 608 1.07 23.74 25.80
CA LEU A 608 2.25 23.33 25.04
C LEU A 608 2.00 23.37 23.52
N VAL A 609 0.83 22.92 23.08
CA VAL A 609 0.43 22.97 21.67
C VAL A 609 0.39 24.41 21.16
N ARG A 610 -0.19 25.35 21.92
CA ARG A 610 -0.19 26.79 21.55
C ARG A 610 1.23 27.34 21.44
N LEU A 611 2.13 26.93 22.34
CA LEU A 611 3.51 27.42 22.35
C LEU A 611 4.29 27.06 21.07
N PHE A 612 3.98 25.91 20.46
CA PHE A 612 4.62 25.46 19.22
C PHE A 612 3.80 25.76 17.94
N GLY A 613 2.63 26.40 18.10
CA GLY A 613 1.77 26.84 16.99
C GLY A 613 2.35 27.97 16.17
N GLY A 614 1.82 28.12 14.95
CA GLY A 614 2.14 29.28 14.09
C GLY A 614 1.40 30.54 14.55
N SER A 615 1.95 31.72 14.27
CA SER A 615 1.17 32.96 14.40
C SER A 615 0.03 32.97 13.38
N ARG A 616 -1.16 33.46 13.79
CA ARG A 616 -2.30 33.67 12.89
C ARG A 616 -1.83 34.43 11.64
N GLY A 617 -1.84 33.79 10.48
CA GLY A 617 -1.48 34.40 9.19
C GLY A 617 -0.22 33.89 8.49
N SER A 618 0.55 32.96 9.07
CA SER A 618 1.66 32.31 8.34
C SER A 618 1.13 31.32 7.30
N SER A 619 1.28 31.65 6.01
CA SER A 619 0.87 30.84 4.87
C SER A 619 1.83 29.68 4.56
N SER A 620 2.32 28.97 5.58
CA SER A 620 3.05 27.72 5.35
C SER A 620 2.08 26.68 4.78
N SER A 621 2.38 26.16 3.58
CA SER A 621 1.57 25.15 2.89
C SER A 621 1.52 23.80 3.62
N THR A 622 2.32 23.60 4.67
CA THR A 622 2.35 22.38 5.47
C THR A 622 1.82 22.59 6.88
N ARG A 623 0.61 22.09 7.15
CA ARG A 623 0.03 22.06 8.50
C ARG A 623 0.86 21.13 9.40
N LYS A 624 1.19 21.60 10.60
CA LYS A 624 1.81 20.78 11.66
C LYS A 624 0.82 19.71 12.14
N VAL A 625 1.28 18.65 12.80
CA VAL A 625 0.44 17.54 13.25
C VAL A 625 0.42 17.43 14.77
N PHE A 626 -0.77 17.30 15.35
CA PHE A 626 -0.97 17.04 16.76
C PHE A 626 -1.75 15.73 16.93
N LEU A 627 -1.21 14.80 17.73
CA LEU A 627 -1.87 13.56 18.12
C LEU A 627 -2.15 13.57 19.62
N ASP A 628 -3.42 13.42 20.00
CA ASP A 628 -3.86 13.28 21.38
C ASP A 628 -4.32 11.86 21.65
N LEU A 629 -3.54 11.11 22.44
CA LEU A 629 -3.82 9.70 22.77
C LEU A 629 -4.66 9.55 24.05
N ALA A 630 -5.02 10.66 24.70
CA ALA A 630 -5.89 10.63 25.87
C ALA A 630 -7.30 10.13 25.49
N ASP A 631 -7.82 9.18 26.28
CA ASP A 631 -9.22 8.74 26.20
C ASP A 631 -9.95 9.12 27.49
N GLY A 632 -11.20 9.58 27.36
CA GLY A 632 -12.06 9.93 28.49
C GLY A 632 -12.44 11.42 28.63
N PRO A 633 -13.31 11.72 29.61
CA PRO A 633 -13.88 13.05 29.79
C PRO A 633 -12.83 14.08 30.20
N ARG A 634 -12.87 15.26 29.57
CA ARG A 634 -11.88 16.34 29.75
C ARG A 634 -12.55 17.69 29.98
N LYS A 635 -11.89 18.57 30.75
CA LYS A 635 -12.35 19.95 31.03
C LYS A 635 -12.08 20.92 29.89
N GLY A 636 -11.17 20.58 28.98
CA GLY A 636 -10.85 21.32 27.76
C GLY A 636 -10.28 20.39 26.69
N ASP A 637 -10.44 20.76 25.43
CA ASP A 637 -10.02 19.93 24.29
C ASP A 637 -8.71 20.46 23.67
N PRO A 638 -7.58 19.77 23.86
CA PRO A 638 -6.31 20.15 23.23
C PRO A 638 -6.36 20.13 21.70
N SER A 639 -7.22 19.31 21.09
CA SER A 639 -7.36 19.22 19.64
C SER A 639 -7.91 20.52 19.06
N VAL A 640 -8.93 21.11 19.69
CA VAL A 640 -9.47 22.42 19.30
C VAL A 640 -8.40 23.50 19.39
N VAL A 641 -7.61 23.47 20.46
CA VAL A 641 -6.49 24.39 20.64
C VAL A 641 -5.43 24.21 19.56
N ALA A 642 -5.16 22.97 19.16
CA ALA A 642 -4.22 22.65 18.10
C ALA A 642 -4.67 23.19 16.74
N GLU A 643 -5.94 22.96 16.37
CA GLU A 643 -6.53 23.48 15.13
C GLU A 643 -6.47 25.01 15.08
N GLN A 644 -6.83 25.68 16.17
CA GLN A 644 -6.71 27.14 16.30
C GLN A 644 -5.27 27.65 16.20
N SER A 645 -4.29 26.78 16.49
CA SER A 645 -2.86 27.06 16.44
C SER A 645 -2.20 26.60 15.12
N GLY A 646 -2.99 26.17 14.14
CA GLY A 646 -2.53 25.79 12.79
C GLY A 646 -2.10 24.32 12.65
N PHE A 647 -2.45 23.46 13.60
CA PHE A 647 -2.20 22.01 13.50
C PHE A 647 -3.39 21.28 12.87
N ALA A 648 -3.12 20.19 12.16
CA ALA A 648 -4.07 19.11 11.98
C ALA A 648 -4.08 18.25 13.25
N ALA A 649 -5.23 18.13 13.90
CA ALA A 649 -5.38 17.40 15.15
C ALA A 649 -6.04 16.04 14.93
N TYR A 650 -5.50 15.00 15.58
CA TYR A 650 -6.02 13.64 15.54
C TYR A 650 -6.16 13.11 16.96
N GLY A 651 -7.31 12.52 17.27
CA GLY A 651 -7.57 11.95 18.59
C GLY A 651 -7.17 10.48 18.71
N VAL A 652 -7.43 9.93 19.90
CA VAL A 652 -7.21 8.51 20.20
C VAL A 652 -8.07 7.60 19.31
N ALA A 653 -9.29 8.03 18.96
CA ALA A 653 -10.17 7.28 18.06
C ALA A 653 -9.59 7.19 16.63
N ASP A 654 -8.98 8.27 16.14
CA ASP A 654 -8.32 8.28 14.83
C ASP A 654 -7.09 7.39 14.84
N THR A 655 -6.28 7.49 15.90
CA THR A 655 -5.08 6.67 16.08
C THR A 655 -5.43 5.19 16.18
N ALA A 656 -6.47 4.84 16.94
CA ALA A 656 -6.98 3.48 17.04
C ALA A 656 -7.44 2.98 15.67
N ALA A 657 -8.19 3.79 14.92
CA ALA A 657 -8.64 3.40 13.59
C ALA A 657 -7.48 3.15 12.60
N PHE A 658 -6.50 4.06 12.53
CA PHE A 658 -5.29 3.85 11.71
C PHE A 658 -4.51 2.60 12.13
N THR A 659 -4.38 2.36 13.44
CA THR A 659 -3.70 1.17 13.95
C THR A 659 -4.46 -0.09 13.58
N THR A 660 -5.79 -0.08 13.63
CA THR A 660 -6.62 -1.22 13.23
C THR A 660 -6.56 -1.49 11.73
N VAL A 661 -6.54 -0.45 10.88
CA VAL A 661 -6.30 -0.61 9.43
C VAL A 661 -5.02 -1.38 9.17
N GLU A 662 -3.91 -0.95 9.76
CA GLU A 662 -2.61 -1.61 9.58
C GLU A 662 -2.60 -3.01 10.19
N THR A 663 -3.24 -3.19 11.34
CA THR A 663 -3.38 -4.49 12.00
C THR A 663 -4.14 -5.48 11.12
N LEU A 664 -5.26 -5.09 10.53
CA LEU A 664 -6.02 -5.93 9.61
C LEU A 664 -5.21 -6.22 8.34
N ARG A 665 -4.54 -5.21 7.76
CA ARG A 665 -3.66 -5.39 6.61
C ARG A 665 -2.57 -6.42 6.85
N LEU A 666 -1.93 -6.39 8.03
CA LEU A 666 -0.83 -7.28 8.37
C LEU A 666 -1.29 -8.68 8.84
N LEU A 667 -2.38 -8.77 9.60
CA LEU A 667 -2.83 -10.03 10.19
C LEU A 667 -3.68 -10.88 9.23
N VAL A 668 -4.49 -10.25 8.38
CA VAL A 668 -5.38 -10.97 7.46
C VAL A 668 -5.10 -10.69 5.99
N GLY A 669 -4.13 -9.83 5.68
CA GLY A 669 -3.71 -9.57 4.30
C GLY A 669 -4.76 -8.85 3.45
N GLN A 670 -5.77 -8.23 4.06
CA GLN A 670 -6.84 -7.49 3.37
C GLN A 670 -6.65 -6.00 3.59
N ASN A 671 -6.73 -5.20 2.51
CA ASN A 671 -6.75 -3.74 2.66
C ASN A 671 -8.13 -3.30 3.12
N VAL A 672 -8.15 -2.53 4.20
CA VAL A 672 -9.36 -1.91 4.74
C VAL A 672 -9.06 -0.43 4.90
N PRO A 673 -9.86 0.47 4.33
CA PRO A 673 -9.63 1.89 4.46
C PRO A 673 -9.93 2.39 5.87
N TYR A 674 -9.33 3.53 6.22
CA TYR A 674 -9.59 4.21 7.48
C TYR A 674 -11.09 4.50 7.69
N SER A 675 -11.81 4.95 6.66
CA SER A 675 -13.23 5.25 6.82
C SER A 675 -14.09 4.00 7.02
N PHE A 676 -13.71 2.82 6.49
CA PHE A 676 -14.37 1.55 6.84
C PHE A 676 -14.29 1.31 8.35
N VAL A 677 -13.09 1.46 8.92
CA VAL A 677 -12.87 1.28 10.37
C VAL A 677 -13.65 2.32 11.17
N ARG A 678 -13.67 3.60 10.75
CA ARG A 678 -14.44 4.66 11.41
C ARG A 678 -15.95 4.47 11.33
N LEU A 679 -16.46 4.02 10.18
CA LEU A 679 -17.88 3.70 10.01
C LEU A 679 -18.27 2.50 10.87
N ALA A 680 -17.42 1.47 10.91
CA ALA A 680 -17.65 0.30 11.74
C ALA A 680 -17.61 0.63 13.24
N SER A 681 -16.77 1.59 13.67
CA SER A 681 -16.57 2.01 15.08
C SER A 681 -17.54 3.11 15.53
N GLY A 682 -18.22 3.80 14.61
CA GLY A 682 -19.01 4.98 14.93
C GLY A 682 -18.18 6.15 15.51
N ARG A 683 -18.81 6.98 16.35
CA ARG A 683 -18.15 8.17 16.97
C ARG A 683 -17.21 7.83 18.15
N GLY A 684 -17.15 6.58 18.58
CA GLY A 684 -16.29 6.12 19.68
C GLY A 684 -14.87 5.76 19.25
N VAL A 685 -14.05 5.33 20.23
CA VAL A 685 -12.77 4.65 19.99
C VAL A 685 -13.04 3.22 19.49
N PHE A 686 -14.09 2.56 20.02
CA PHE A 686 -14.95 1.55 19.37
C PHE A 686 -16.34 1.59 20.00
#